data_AF-A0A8H3V9F0-F1
#
_entry.id   AF-A0A8H3V9F0-F1
#
_cell.length_a   1.000
_cell.length_b   1.000
_cell.length_c   1.000
_cell.angle_alpha   90.00
_cell.angle_beta   90.00
_cell.angle_gamma   90.00
#
_symmetry.space_group_name_H-M   'P 1'
#
loop_
_entity.id
_entity.type
_entity.pdbx_description
1 polymer ?
#
loop_
_entity_poly.entity_id
_entity_poly.type
_entity_poly.pdbx_seq_one_letter_code
_entity_poly.pdbx_strand_id
1 'polypeptide(L)'
;MAEEEEILPHRRRKKQKDDTPSTLPLDASNRLTTVAGNLPINSLRRRFATYLSLSKPRLSFLIVLTTTAAYSIYPVPALLLTSTTAAPSLSTLTLFFLTTGTFLTCASANALNMLFEPEHDAKMSRTRNRPLVRKLISSRGALIFAIVTGITGTAAIYAGVNPTTSALAAFNIFLYAGVYTPMKRISVVNTWVGALVGAIPPLMGWTAAAGQCATGAGDWKELLFGEGSAGGWLLAAYLFCWQFPHFNALSWPIREEYKNAGYRMLAWVNPAMNARVALRYSVLMFPVCIGLAYVGVVEQAFIPLSCVANGWVMYEAVKFWRLEGAKGSARSLFWASVWHLPIVLELVPNDLVGAELYESGVMMERIMMQKETKWDQLRKAGRFASEQYPNIDTVVKCVNGLAAAIPGNASYTFRCNNIDLYNFKSHTTLGSKVGEGSSSWGWTSPEGREFIALGQADGAAFIEISKEGKIIYLGRLPRTTGARPVIWREIRGFKDYVIIGSESETHGIQIFDMRKLVAVDPSSPKLFSHEKDLAGHYNKLPIGRTHNVLANDESNFIFSVGALPRNSSCRAGIIFINVTDVANPTSPGCAWQDGYVHDAQCLIYRGPDTKYVGREICYGYNEDTLTIYDITDKTKPTIISRTSYEGASYTHQGWVLDKQWQEWLLMDDEYDEVLEAGLAESGNSITYIWNIADLSKPRQTGYFRSSAHSIDHNQYIHDGHTYQSNYGSGLRVLDIRSIPSDPTGGGVKETGFFDVYPEDDNEEFGGLDDFVGSWSSYALFKSGFIFVNTIERGGFVVKMAS
;
A
#
# COMPACT_ATOMS: atom_id res chain seq x y z
N MET A 1 -31.19 69.61 34.31
CA MET A 1 -31.74 68.54 33.46
C MET A 1 -30.71 68.28 32.38
N ALA A 2 -29.93 67.21 32.53
CA ALA A 2 -28.93 66.81 31.55
C ALA A 2 -29.44 65.56 30.85
N GLU A 3 -29.42 65.58 29.52
CA GLU A 3 -29.93 64.56 28.61
C GLU A 3 -29.30 63.19 28.87
N GLU A 4 -30.15 62.17 29.04
CA GLU A 4 -29.74 60.76 29.01
C GLU A 4 -29.49 60.36 27.56
N GLU A 5 -28.22 60.19 27.20
CA GLU A 5 -27.79 59.64 25.92
C GLU A 5 -28.28 58.18 25.78
N GLU A 6 -29.22 57.94 24.87
CA GLU A 6 -29.83 56.63 24.62
C GLU A 6 -28.81 55.69 23.95
N ILE A 7 -28.09 54.91 24.77
CA ILE A 7 -27.09 53.95 24.30
C ILE A 7 -27.78 52.82 23.51
N LEU A 8 -27.46 52.73 22.21
CA LEU A 8 -27.96 51.70 21.29
C LEU A 8 -27.85 50.25 21.87
N PRO A 9 -28.84 49.38 21.65
CA PRO A 9 -28.92 48.03 22.27
C PRO A 9 -27.68 47.15 22.05
N HIS A 10 -26.99 47.31 20.92
CA HIS A 10 -25.78 46.55 20.61
C HIS A 10 -24.58 46.97 21.47
N ARG A 11 -24.46 48.25 21.85
CA ARG A 11 -23.43 48.76 22.78
C ARG A 11 -23.74 48.33 24.22
N ARG A 12 -25.02 48.29 24.62
CA ARG A 12 -25.45 47.69 25.91
C ARG A 12 -25.11 46.19 25.97
N ARG A 13 -25.39 45.43 24.91
CA ARG A 13 -25.01 44.00 24.82
C ARG A 13 -23.50 43.78 24.85
N LYS A 14 -22.70 44.66 24.22
CA LYS A 14 -21.23 44.59 24.23
C LYS A 14 -20.67 44.89 25.63
N LYS A 15 -21.18 45.94 26.29
CA LYS A 15 -20.81 46.30 27.67
C LYS A 15 -21.22 45.20 28.67
N GLN A 16 -22.39 44.59 28.51
CA GLN A 16 -22.80 43.41 29.30
C GLN A 16 -21.90 42.18 29.07
N LYS A 17 -21.38 41.99 27.84
CA LYS A 17 -20.46 40.91 27.50
C LYS A 17 -19.05 41.13 28.06
N ASP A 18 -18.63 42.40 28.16
CA ASP A 18 -17.35 42.81 28.74
C ASP A 18 -17.39 42.80 30.29
N ASP A 19 -18.56 43.04 30.91
CA ASP A 19 -18.78 42.97 32.37
C ASP A 19 -19.15 41.57 32.88
N THR A 20 -19.38 40.58 32.01
CA THR A 20 -19.52 39.19 32.47
C THR A 20 -18.11 38.60 32.64
N PRO A 21 -17.69 38.14 33.83
CA PRO A 21 -16.44 37.41 33.96
C PRO A 21 -16.49 36.25 32.96
N SER A 22 -15.50 36.19 32.06
CA SER A 22 -15.45 35.17 31.01
C SER A 22 -15.32 33.80 31.68
N THR A 23 -16.47 33.20 31.99
CA THR A 23 -16.53 31.85 32.54
C THR A 23 -16.18 30.93 31.38
N LEU A 24 -14.92 30.50 31.35
CA LEU A 24 -14.47 29.47 30.45
C LEU A 24 -15.44 28.28 30.58
N PRO A 25 -15.86 27.65 29.46
CA PRO A 25 -16.80 26.54 29.49
C PRO A 25 -16.34 25.48 30.49
N LEU A 26 -17.28 24.95 31.29
CA LEU A 26 -16.98 23.86 32.22
C LEU A 26 -16.44 22.65 31.43
N ASP A 27 -15.21 22.25 31.74
CA ASP A 27 -14.58 21.03 31.20
C ASP A 27 -15.39 19.78 31.60
N ALA A 28 -15.31 18.71 30.80
CA ALA A 28 -16.11 17.48 30.95
C ALA A 28 -16.00 16.86 32.34
N SER A 29 -14.81 16.87 32.94
CA SER A 29 -14.62 16.39 34.32
C SER A 29 -15.41 17.25 35.33
N ASN A 30 -15.45 18.57 35.16
CA ASN A 30 -16.26 19.44 36.01
C ASN A 30 -17.76 19.22 35.79
N ARG A 31 -18.22 18.99 34.55
CA ARG A 31 -19.62 18.64 34.26
C ARG A 31 -20.02 17.32 34.92
N LEU A 32 -19.20 16.27 34.79
CA LEU A 32 -19.42 14.98 35.46
C LEU A 32 -19.45 15.13 36.98
N THR A 33 -18.61 15.99 37.52
CA THR A 33 -18.58 16.26 38.97
C THR A 33 -19.83 17.03 39.43
N THR A 34 -20.34 17.96 38.62
CA THR A 34 -21.63 18.63 38.86
C THR A 34 -22.79 17.64 38.81
N VAL A 35 -22.85 16.78 37.78
CA VAL A 35 -23.86 15.72 37.66
C VAL A 35 -23.80 14.77 38.85
N ALA A 36 -22.63 14.31 39.24
CA ALA A 36 -22.44 13.45 40.42
C ALA A 36 -22.92 14.12 41.72
N GLY A 37 -22.66 15.42 41.88
CA GLY A 37 -23.12 16.19 43.03
C GLY A 37 -24.64 16.32 43.13
N ASN A 38 -25.35 16.28 42.00
CA ASN A 38 -26.81 16.41 41.93
C ASN A 38 -27.55 15.07 42.06
N LEU A 39 -26.84 13.93 42.05
CA LEU A 39 -27.43 12.60 42.15
C LEU A 39 -27.50 12.09 43.60
N PRO A 40 -28.44 11.20 43.94
CA PRO A 40 -28.54 10.59 45.27
C PRO A 40 -27.26 9.88 45.70
N ILE A 41 -26.91 9.94 47.00
CA ILE A 41 -25.65 9.41 47.55
C ILE A 41 -25.44 7.92 47.22
N ASN A 42 -26.52 7.12 47.19
CA ASN A 42 -26.48 5.69 46.92
C ASN A 42 -26.60 5.32 45.43
N SER A 43 -26.68 6.31 44.53
CA SER A 43 -26.86 6.06 43.10
C SER A 43 -25.61 5.48 42.45
N LEU A 44 -25.76 4.37 41.71
CA LEU A 44 -24.70 3.82 40.86
C LEU A 44 -24.21 4.83 39.82
N ARG A 45 -25.14 5.62 39.25
CA ARG A 45 -24.80 6.70 38.30
C ARG A 45 -23.92 7.78 38.93
N ARG A 46 -24.14 8.11 40.21
CA ARG A 46 -23.28 9.05 40.95
C ARG A 46 -21.87 8.51 41.10
N ARG A 47 -21.74 7.25 41.53
CA ARG A 47 -20.43 6.59 41.69
C ARG A 47 -19.67 6.56 40.37
N PHE A 48 -20.32 6.08 39.30
CA PHE A 48 -19.72 6.04 37.96
C PHE A 48 -19.26 7.41 37.47
N ALA A 49 -20.11 8.44 37.55
CA ALA A 49 -19.75 9.81 37.16
C ALA A 49 -18.61 10.41 37.99
N THR A 50 -18.51 10.05 39.28
CA THR A 50 -17.44 10.50 40.17
C THR A 50 -16.09 9.84 39.83
N TYR A 51 -16.07 8.54 39.56
CA TYR A 51 -14.84 7.86 39.14
C TYR A 51 -14.42 8.25 37.73
N LEU A 52 -15.37 8.41 36.80
CA LEU A 52 -15.07 8.88 35.45
C LEU A 52 -14.56 10.33 35.45
N SER A 53 -14.96 11.17 36.40
CA SER A 53 -14.41 12.53 36.48
C SER A 53 -12.94 12.56 36.90
N LEU A 54 -12.47 11.56 37.66
CA LEU A 54 -11.04 11.41 38.02
C LEU A 54 -10.16 11.12 36.79
N SER A 55 -10.69 10.40 35.79
CA SER A 55 -9.90 10.03 34.60
C SER A 55 -9.69 11.17 33.60
N LYS A 56 -10.39 12.31 33.75
CA LYS A 56 -10.41 13.41 32.76
C LYS A 56 -10.61 12.90 31.32
N PRO A 57 -11.80 12.39 30.97
CA PRO A 57 -11.99 11.56 29.77
C PRO A 57 -11.61 12.24 28.46
N ARG A 58 -11.85 13.55 28.30
CA ARG A 58 -11.44 14.30 27.09
C ARG A 58 -9.92 14.39 26.95
N LEU A 59 -9.21 14.64 28.04
CA LEU A 59 -7.75 14.71 28.02
C LEU A 59 -7.16 13.33 27.75
N SER A 60 -7.65 12.31 28.44
CA SER A 60 -7.21 10.93 28.24
C SER A 60 -7.48 10.45 26.81
N PHE A 61 -8.62 10.83 26.21
CA PHE A 61 -8.91 10.54 24.80
C PHE A 61 -7.91 11.21 23.85
N LEU A 62 -7.56 12.48 24.06
CA LEU A 62 -6.55 13.17 23.25
C LEU A 62 -5.18 12.50 23.36
N ILE A 63 -4.80 12.03 24.55
CA ILE A 63 -3.53 11.31 24.74
C ILE A 63 -3.57 9.99 23.97
N VAL A 64 -4.66 9.21 24.09
CA VAL A 64 -4.86 7.99 23.31
C VAL A 64 -4.75 8.29 21.82
N LEU A 65 -5.39 9.36 21.33
CA LEU A 65 -5.31 9.76 19.91
C LEU A 65 -3.88 10.03 19.45
N THR A 66 -3.06 10.73 20.25
CA THR A 66 -1.66 10.98 19.89
C THR A 66 -0.81 9.71 19.91
N THR A 67 -1.12 8.76 20.79
CA THR A 67 -0.48 7.44 20.82
C THR A 67 -0.87 6.60 19.61
N THR A 68 -2.16 6.55 19.27
CA THR A 68 -2.63 5.78 18.10
C THR A 68 -2.21 6.41 16.78
N ALA A 69 -2.10 7.74 16.70
CA ALA A 69 -1.58 8.41 15.51
C ALA A 69 -0.12 8.00 15.24
N ALA A 70 0.74 8.00 16.26
CA ALA A 70 2.12 7.58 16.11
C ALA A 70 2.26 6.07 15.78
N TYR A 71 1.37 5.24 16.33
CA TYR A 71 1.26 3.83 15.96
C TYR A 71 0.88 3.65 14.49
N SER A 72 -0.07 4.46 14.00
CA SER A 72 -0.59 4.38 12.62
C SER A 72 0.30 5.05 11.57
N ILE A 73 1.31 5.82 11.98
CA ILE A 73 2.28 6.46 11.07
C ILE A 73 3.60 5.68 11.02
N TYR A 74 3.73 4.63 11.83
CA TYR A 74 4.92 3.79 11.82
C TYR A 74 5.14 3.16 10.44
N PRO A 75 6.33 3.29 9.83
CA PRO A 75 6.65 2.63 8.56
C PRO A 75 6.80 1.14 8.82
N VAL A 76 5.71 0.40 8.64
CA VAL A 76 5.68 -1.06 8.81
C VAL A 76 6.48 -1.70 7.67
N PRO A 77 7.48 -2.56 7.96
CA PRO A 77 8.10 -3.40 6.95
C PRO A 77 7.01 -4.23 6.27
N ALA A 78 6.97 -4.20 4.94
CA ALA A 78 5.89 -4.78 4.14
C ALA A 78 5.62 -6.29 4.38
N LEU A 79 6.52 -6.96 5.09
CA LEU A 79 6.42 -8.36 5.50
C LEU A 79 5.36 -8.62 6.61
N LEU A 80 4.90 -7.58 7.31
CA LEU A 80 4.05 -7.69 8.51
C LEU A 80 2.72 -6.92 8.43
N LEU A 81 2.40 -6.34 7.26
CA LEU A 81 1.09 -5.79 6.97
C LEU A 81 0.14 -6.94 6.62
N THR A 82 -0.83 -7.22 7.48
CA THR A 82 -2.01 -8.04 7.12
C THR A 82 -3.02 -7.18 6.36
N SER A 83 -3.53 -7.63 5.23
CA SER A 83 -4.39 -6.95 4.23
C SER A 83 -5.63 -6.16 4.69
N THR A 84 -5.91 -6.05 6.00
CA THR A 84 -7.15 -5.44 6.50
C THR A 84 -6.91 -4.05 7.10
N THR A 85 -7.49 -3.03 6.45
CA THR A 85 -7.62 -1.59 6.81
C THR A 85 -6.61 -0.61 6.21
N ALA A 86 -7.12 0.51 5.68
CA ALA A 86 -6.39 1.69 5.20
C ALA A 86 -5.65 2.49 6.31
N ALA A 87 -5.21 1.79 7.35
CA ALA A 87 -4.24 2.22 8.35
C ALA A 87 -3.27 1.04 8.52
N PRO A 88 -1.95 1.26 8.65
CA PRO A 88 -0.97 0.17 8.64
C PRO A 88 -1.38 -0.87 9.69
N SER A 89 -1.69 -2.06 9.19
CA SER A 89 -2.32 -3.12 9.95
C SER A 89 -1.35 -3.67 10.98
N LEU A 90 -1.52 -3.13 12.16
CA LEU A 90 -0.93 -3.61 13.39
C LEU A 90 -2.09 -4.24 14.16
N SER A 91 -1.94 -5.52 14.54
CA SER A 91 -2.91 -6.35 15.26
C SER A 91 -4.03 -5.57 15.98
N THR A 92 -5.29 -5.79 15.58
CA THR A 92 -6.48 -5.19 16.22
C THR A 92 -6.49 -5.41 17.73
N LEU A 93 -5.94 -6.54 18.17
CA LEU A 93 -5.74 -6.88 19.57
C LEU A 93 -4.68 -5.99 20.24
N THR A 94 -3.54 -5.75 19.61
CA THR A 94 -2.51 -4.82 20.10
C THR A 94 -3.04 -3.39 20.19
N LEU A 95 -3.78 -2.92 19.19
CA LEU A 95 -4.41 -1.60 19.23
C LEU A 95 -5.44 -1.51 20.36
N PHE A 96 -6.23 -2.56 20.62
CA PHE A 96 -7.15 -2.63 21.75
C PHE A 96 -6.41 -2.53 23.09
N PHE A 97 -5.33 -3.29 23.30
CA PHE A 97 -4.54 -3.22 24.53
C PHE A 97 -3.79 -1.90 24.70
N LEU A 98 -3.27 -1.33 23.60
CA LEU A 98 -2.61 -0.02 23.59
C LEU A 98 -3.58 1.09 23.97
N THR A 99 -4.76 1.14 23.35
CA THR A 99 -5.77 2.18 23.61
C THR A 99 -6.35 2.08 25.02
N THR A 100 -6.81 0.90 25.42
CA THR A 100 -7.40 0.68 26.76
C THR A 100 -6.35 0.86 27.86
N GLY A 101 -5.15 0.33 27.68
CA GLY A 101 -4.03 0.47 28.62
C GLY A 101 -3.55 1.91 28.75
N THR A 102 -3.42 2.64 27.64
CA THR A 102 -3.04 4.07 27.65
C THR A 102 -4.12 4.91 28.35
N PHE A 103 -5.40 4.63 28.11
CA PHE A 103 -6.49 5.32 28.80
C PHE A 103 -6.45 5.08 30.32
N LEU A 104 -6.24 3.83 30.76
CA LEU A 104 -6.19 3.46 32.18
C LEU A 104 -4.97 4.07 32.90
N THR A 105 -3.80 4.03 32.27
CA THR A 105 -2.58 4.68 32.82
C THR A 105 -2.73 6.21 32.89
N CYS A 106 -3.37 6.83 31.89
CA CYS A 106 -3.75 8.25 31.95
C CYS A 106 -4.75 8.54 33.07
N ALA A 107 -5.73 7.66 33.28
CA ALA A 107 -6.70 7.80 34.36
C ALA A 107 -6.02 7.74 35.74
N SER A 108 -5.06 6.83 35.90
CA SER A 108 -4.22 6.72 37.10
C SER A 108 -3.43 8.00 37.35
N ALA A 109 -2.67 8.47 36.36
CA ALA A 109 -1.86 9.68 36.44
C ALA A 109 -2.70 10.93 36.78
N ASN A 110 -3.89 11.06 36.17
CA ASN A 110 -4.82 12.15 36.47
C ASN A 110 -5.41 12.05 37.89
N ALA A 111 -5.78 10.85 38.35
CA ALA A 111 -6.29 10.64 39.69
C ALA A 111 -5.23 10.96 40.76
N LEU A 112 -3.97 10.53 40.56
CA LEU A 112 -2.85 10.89 41.43
C LEU A 112 -2.57 12.39 41.44
N ASN A 113 -2.62 13.06 40.27
CA ASN A 113 -2.48 14.51 40.22
C ASN A 113 -3.55 15.22 41.06
N MET A 114 -4.82 14.80 40.97
CA MET A 114 -5.89 15.37 41.81
C MET A 114 -5.74 15.01 43.30
N LEU A 115 -5.13 13.86 43.62
CA LEU A 115 -4.88 13.40 44.99
C LEU A 115 -3.78 14.21 45.67
N PHE A 116 -2.75 14.63 44.95
CA PHE A 116 -1.62 15.38 45.51
C PHE A 116 -1.89 16.88 45.68
N GLU A 117 -2.86 17.45 44.97
CA GLU A 117 -3.11 18.89 44.94
C GLU A 117 -4.50 19.40 45.40
N PRO A 118 -5.29 18.74 46.28
CA PRO A 118 -6.64 19.21 46.63
C PRO A 118 -6.70 20.66 47.15
N GLU A 119 -5.76 21.08 47.99
CA GLU A 119 -5.75 22.42 48.59
C GLU A 119 -5.46 23.52 47.58
N HIS A 120 -4.62 23.24 46.58
CA HIS A 120 -4.24 24.20 45.54
C HIS A 120 -5.30 24.23 44.44
N ASP A 121 -5.84 23.07 44.10
CA ASP A 121 -6.95 22.95 43.16
C ASP A 121 -8.18 23.75 43.61
N ALA A 122 -8.42 23.85 44.92
CA ALA A 122 -9.51 24.64 45.50
C ALA A 122 -9.39 26.15 45.23
N LYS A 123 -8.17 26.66 45.00
CA LYS A 123 -7.86 28.09 44.83
C LYS A 123 -7.98 28.57 43.38
N MET A 124 -8.11 27.65 42.42
CA MET A 124 -8.18 27.96 41.00
C MET A 124 -9.60 27.77 40.43
N SER A 125 -10.04 28.71 39.60
CA SER A 125 -11.41 28.76 39.05
C SER A 125 -11.76 27.50 38.24
N ARG A 126 -10.78 26.96 37.52
CA ARG A 126 -10.93 25.77 36.67
C ARG A 126 -10.97 24.45 37.44
N THR A 127 -10.36 24.37 38.62
CA THR A 127 -10.10 23.10 39.32
C THR A 127 -10.82 22.98 40.65
N ARG A 128 -11.40 24.07 41.19
CA ARG A 128 -12.19 24.06 42.43
C ARG A 128 -13.37 23.10 42.42
N ASN A 129 -13.83 22.71 41.23
CA ASN A 129 -14.95 21.80 41.03
C ASN A 129 -14.52 20.33 40.89
N ARG A 130 -13.23 19.99 41.09
CA ARG A 130 -12.73 18.60 41.05
C ARG A 130 -13.37 17.73 42.15
N PRO A 131 -13.53 16.41 41.92
CA PRO A 131 -14.24 15.50 42.82
C PRO A 131 -13.64 15.41 44.24
N LEU A 132 -12.31 15.47 44.37
CA LEU A 132 -11.63 15.44 45.67
C LEU A 132 -11.76 16.76 46.45
N VAL A 133 -11.75 17.91 45.75
CA VAL A 133 -12.00 19.22 46.37
C VAL A 133 -13.43 19.30 46.91
N ARG A 134 -14.39 18.79 46.13
CA ARG A 134 -15.81 18.74 46.50
C ARG A 134 -16.17 17.60 47.47
N LYS A 135 -15.19 16.80 47.91
CA LYS A 135 -15.38 15.65 48.80
C LYS A 135 -16.42 14.62 48.29
N LEU A 136 -16.54 14.48 46.97
CA LEU A 136 -17.45 13.52 46.34
C LEU A 136 -16.90 12.08 46.38
N ILE A 137 -15.59 11.94 46.57
CA ILE A 137 -14.89 10.68 46.81
C ILE A 137 -13.87 10.86 47.93
N SER A 138 -13.62 9.81 48.71
CA SER A 138 -12.58 9.81 49.74
C SER A 138 -11.18 9.72 49.13
N SER A 139 -10.16 10.24 49.81
CA SER A 139 -8.76 10.12 49.37
C SER A 139 -8.33 8.65 49.21
N ARG A 140 -8.82 7.77 50.09
CA ARG A 140 -8.60 6.31 49.97
C ARG A 140 -9.24 5.76 48.70
N GLY A 141 -10.49 6.15 48.39
CA GLY A 141 -11.18 5.71 47.18
C GLY A 141 -10.50 6.18 45.89
N ALA A 142 -10.00 7.42 45.87
CA ALA A 142 -9.24 7.94 44.74
C ALA A 142 -7.86 7.27 44.59
N LEU A 143 -7.18 6.97 45.70
CA LEU A 143 -5.91 6.23 45.70
C LEU A 143 -6.11 4.79 45.19
N ILE A 144 -7.13 4.08 45.67
CA ILE A 144 -7.44 2.73 45.19
C ILE A 144 -7.73 2.76 43.69
N PHE A 145 -8.54 3.72 43.22
CA PHE A 145 -8.81 3.88 41.79
C PHE A 145 -7.53 4.12 41.00
N ALA A 146 -6.65 5.00 41.47
CA ALA A 146 -5.38 5.28 40.81
C ALA A 146 -4.47 4.04 40.73
N ILE A 147 -4.36 3.27 41.83
CA ILE A 147 -3.55 2.05 41.87
C ILE A 147 -4.14 0.98 40.94
N VAL A 148 -5.44 0.73 41.03
CA VAL A 148 -6.11 -0.29 40.21
C VAL A 148 -6.00 0.05 38.73
N THR A 149 -6.31 1.28 38.31
CA THR A 149 -6.20 1.71 36.91
C THR A 149 -4.74 1.74 36.43
N GLY A 150 -3.79 2.08 37.31
CA GLY A 150 -2.36 2.06 36.99
C GLY A 150 -1.86 0.64 36.72
N ILE A 151 -2.11 -0.29 37.65
CA ILE A 151 -1.69 -1.70 37.53
C ILE A 151 -2.38 -2.37 36.35
N THR A 152 -3.70 -2.22 36.23
CA THR A 152 -4.46 -2.84 35.12
C THR A 152 -4.05 -2.26 33.77
N GLY A 153 -3.82 -0.94 33.68
CA GLY A 153 -3.36 -0.30 32.46
C GLY A 153 -1.96 -0.73 32.04
N THR A 154 -0.99 -0.75 32.96
CA THR A 154 0.37 -1.20 32.62
C THR A 154 0.43 -2.70 32.34
N ALA A 155 -0.32 -3.53 33.07
CA ALA A 155 -0.43 -4.96 32.81
C ALA A 155 -1.08 -5.26 31.45
N ALA A 156 -2.12 -4.51 31.07
CA ALA A 156 -2.74 -4.63 29.75
C ALA A 156 -1.75 -4.33 28.62
N ILE A 157 -0.96 -3.25 28.74
CA ILE A 157 0.09 -2.93 27.76
C ILE A 157 1.20 -3.99 27.77
N TYR A 158 1.58 -4.49 28.94
CA TYR A 158 2.62 -5.52 29.04
C TYR A 158 2.20 -6.81 28.34
N ALA A 159 0.95 -7.26 28.57
CA ALA A 159 0.43 -8.50 28.03
C ALA A 159 0.09 -8.43 26.54
N GLY A 160 -0.45 -7.30 26.07
CA GLY A 160 -0.98 -7.17 24.71
C GLY A 160 -0.16 -6.34 23.74
N VAL A 161 0.88 -5.64 24.20
CA VAL A 161 1.70 -4.74 23.37
C VAL A 161 3.17 -5.15 23.42
N ASN A 162 3.90 -4.78 24.47
CA ASN A 162 5.25 -5.24 24.77
C ASN A 162 5.76 -4.65 26.11
N PRO A 163 6.81 -5.24 26.72
CA PRO A 163 7.40 -4.75 27.96
C PRO A 163 7.93 -3.31 27.89
N THR A 164 8.52 -2.90 26.75
CA THR A 164 9.10 -1.55 26.57
C THR A 164 8.03 -0.47 26.65
N THR A 165 6.91 -0.65 25.94
CA THR A 165 5.77 0.26 25.95
C THR A 165 5.11 0.33 27.33
N SER A 166 5.03 -0.81 28.04
CA SER A 166 4.52 -0.85 29.42
C SER A 166 5.44 -0.11 30.40
N ALA A 167 6.77 -0.26 30.25
CA ALA A 167 7.75 0.46 31.04
C ALA A 167 7.67 1.98 30.78
N LEU A 168 7.49 2.42 29.53
CA LEU A 168 7.25 3.81 29.18
C LEU A 168 5.96 4.34 29.85
N ALA A 169 4.87 3.57 29.84
CA ALA A 169 3.62 3.95 30.48
C ALA A 169 3.76 4.10 32.01
N ALA A 170 4.41 3.14 32.67
CA ALA A 170 4.69 3.18 34.10
C ALA A 170 5.60 4.36 34.45
N PHE A 171 6.65 4.58 33.66
CA PHE A 171 7.53 5.73 33.79
C PHE A 171 6.77 7.04 33.61
N ASN A 172 5.81 7.12 32.69
CA ASN A 172 5.02 8.32 32.47
C ASN A 172 4.09 8.64 33.65
N ILE A 173 3.51 7.63 34.32
CA ILE A 173 2.76 7.81 35.57
C ILE A 173 3.67 8.42 36.64
N PHE A 174 4.86 7.86 36.83
CA PHE A 174 5.84 8.36 37.78
C PHE A 174 6.28 9.79 37.44
N LEU A 175 6.59 10.06 36.18
CA LEU A 175 7.03 11.38 35.71
C LEU A 175 5.93 12.42 35.91
N TYR A 176 4.67 12.11 35.60
CA TYR A 176 3.56 13.04 35.76
C TYR A 176 3.18 13.28 37.23
N ALA A 177 2.94 12.21 37.98
CA ALA A 177 2.45 12.29 39.35
C ALA A 177 3.58 12.54 40.35
N GLY A 178 4.70 11.83 40.23
CA GLY A 178 5.81 11.88 41.19
C GLY A 178 6.78 13.04 40.97
N VAL A 179 6.98 13.48 39.72
CA VAL A 179 8.00 14.48 39.39
C VAL A 179 7.36 15.82 38.97
N TYR A 180 6.59 15.84 37.89
CA TYR A 180 5.95 17.04 37.35
C TYR A 180 5.00 17.70 38.35
N THR A 181 4.10 16.93 38.96
CA THR A 181 3.06 17.47 39.85
C THR A 181 3.66 18.25 41.04
N PRO A 182 4.62 17.71 41.81
CA PRO A 182 5.32 18.49 42.85
C PRO A 182 6.12 19.67 42.28
N MET A 183 6.79 19.47 41.14
CA MET A 183 7.69 20.47 40.56
C MET A 183 6.98 21.76 40.13
N LYS A 184 5.67 21.70 39.82
CA LYS A 184 4.86 22.90 39.59
C LYS A 184 4.96 23.94 40.71
N ARG A 185 5.31 23.53 41.94
CA ARG A 185 5.52 24.45 43.08
C ARG A 185 6.98 24.85 43.30
N ILE A 186 7.93 24.11 42.74
CA ILE A 186 9.36 24.24 43.05
C ILE A 186 10.07 25.09 41.99
N SER A 187 9.84 24.81 40.71
CA SER A 187 10.63 25.36 39.60
C SER A 187 9.81 25.59 38.35
N VAL A 188 10.16 26.62 37.57
CA VAL A 188 9.61 26.87 36.22
C VAL A 188 9.93 25.75 35.23
N VAL A 189 10.92 24.91 35.52
CA VAL A 189 11.31 23.72 34.74
C VAL A 189 10.15 22.71 34.64
N ASN A 190 9.14 22.81 35.51
CA ASN A 190 7.92 21.99 35.43
C ASN A 190 7.30 21.95 34.03
N THR A 191 7.37 23.06 33.26
CA THR A 191 6.75 23.11 31.92
C THR A 191 7.48 22.21 30.93
N TRP A 192 8.82 22.11 31.02
CA TRP A 192 9.62 21.19 30.20
C TRP A 192 9.40 19.73 30.61
N VAL A 193 9.32 19.45 31.91
CA VAL A 193 9.03 18.09 32.39
C VAL A 193 7.61 17.67 32.02
N GLY A 194 6.65 18.60 32.07
CA GLY A 194 5.30 18.37 31.56
C GLY A 194 5.30 18.10 30.05
N ALA A 195 6.13 18.80 29.29
CA ALA A 195 6.30 18.56 27.87
C ALA A 195 6.84 17.14 27.58
N LEU A 196 7.79 16.64 28.39
CA LEU A 196 8.26 15.25 28.30
C LEU A 196 7.12 14.24 28.57
N VAL A 197 6.27 14.51 29.56
CA VAL A 197 5.09 13.65 29.82
C VAL A 197 4.18 13.55 28.60
N GLY A 198 3.99 14.65 27.86
CA GLY A 198 3.20 14.65 26.63
C GLY A 198 3.91 14.10 25.39
N ALA A 199 5.24 13.94 25.45
CA ALA A 199 6.06 13.38 24.36
C ALA A 199 6.19 11.84 24.44
N ILE A 200 6.04 11.26 25.63
CA ILE A 200 6.08 9.80 25.82
C ILE A 200 4.93 9.05 25.12
N PRO A 201 3.67 9.52 25.09
CA PRO A 201 2.58 8.80 24.45
C PRO A 201 2.77 8.54 22.95
N PRO A 202 3.31 9.47 22.13
CA PRO A 202 3.75 9.15 20.77
C PRO A 202 4.83 8.06 20.70
N LEU A 203 5.84 8.11 21.57
CA LEU A 203 6.87 7.05 21.65
C LEU A 203 6.26 5.70 22.01
N MET A 204 5.28 5.67 22.93
CA MET A 204 4.55 4.45 23.26
C MET A 204 3.83 3.88 22.03
N GLY A 205 3.24 4.74 21.19
CA GLY A 205 2.64 4.33 19.92
C GLY A 205 3.67 3.75 18.96
N TRP A 206 4.81 4.42 18.82
CA TRP A 206 5.91 3.96 17.96
C TRP A 206 6.47 2.61 18.41
N THR A 207 6.79 2.45 19.70
CA THR A 207 7.32 1.18 20.24
C THR A 207 6.29 0.06 20.23
N ALA A 208 5.00 0.39 20.28
CA ALA A 208 3.94 -0.59 20.09
C ALA A 208 3.92 -1.12 18.65
N ALA A 209 4.07 -0.24 17.66
CA ALA A 209 4.11 -0.62 16.24
C ALA A 209 5.41 -1.36 15.88
N ALA A 210 6.55 -0.80 16.28
CA ALA A 210 7.86 -1.41 16.10
C ALA A 210 7.96 -2.80 16.73
N GLY A 211 7.31 -3.02 17.89
CA GLY A 211 7.30 -4.32 18.57
C GLY A 211 6.52 -5.41 17.82
N GLN A 212 5.54 -5.03 17.00
CA GLN A 212 4.89 -5.97 16.06
C GLN A 212 5.79 -6.28 14.86
N CYS A 213 6.76 -5.40 14.58
CA CYS A 213 7.61 -5.42 13.40
C CYS A 213 9.05 -5.92 13.62
N ALA A 214 9.42 -6.21 14.87
CA ALA A 214 10.78 -6.51 15.26
C ALA A 214 11.22 -7.88 14.73
N THR A 215 12.35 -7.92 14.02
CA THR A 215 12.97 -9.16 13.52
C THR A 215 14.03 -9.70 14.47
N GLY A 216 14.42 -8.93 15.50
CA GLY A 216 15.32 -9.31 16.58
C GLY A 216 14.62 -9.82 17.84
N ALA A 217 15.22 -9.55 19.01
CA ALA A 217 14.67 -9.97 20.31
C ALA A 217 13.50 -9.11 20.80
N GLY A 218 13.15 -8.03 20.07
CA GLY A 218 12.08 -7.10 20.47
C GLY A 218 12.40 -6.36 21.76
N ASP A 219 13.69 -6.18 22.05
CA ASP A 219 14.15 -5.56 23.29
C ASP A 219 14.05 -4.04 23.25
N TRP A 220 14.19 -3.39 24.41
CA TRP A 220 14.07 -1.93 24.51
C TRP A 220 15.13 -1.19 23.70
N LYS A 221 16.28 -1.80 23.39
CA LYS A 221 17.34 -1.16 22.59
C LYS A 221 16.92 -1.11 21.12
N GLU A 222 16.38 -2.21 20.60
CA GLU A 222 15.85 -2.27 19.25
C GLU A 222 14.69 -1.28 19.07
N LEU A 223 13.72 -1.28 19.99
CA LEU A 223 12.51 -0.46 19.85
C LEU A 223 12.74 1.05 20.04
N LEU A 224 13.69 1.44 20.90
CA LEU A 224 13.96 2.86 21.19
C LEU A 224 15.18 3.40 20.43
N PHE A 225 16.13 2.57 20.02
CA PHE A 225 17.41 3.01 19.47
C PHE A 225 17.85 2.24 18.21
N GLY A 226 16.98 1.43 17.61
CA GLY A 226 17.22 0.78 16.31
C GLY A 226 17.12 1.73 15.11
N GLU A 227 17.42 1.23 13.91
CA GLU A 227 17.46 2.04 12.67
C GLU A 227 16.13 2.74 12.34
N GLY A 228 14.99 2.14 12.72
CA GLY A 228 13.66 2.74 12.58
C GLY A 228 13.20 3.63 13.74
N SER A 229 13.98 3.81 14.82
CA SER A 229 13.47 4.52 16.01
C SER A 229 13.43 6.05 15.88
N ALA A 230 14.16 6.60 14.91
CA ALA A 230 14.29 8.04 14.69
C ALA A 230 12.91 8.71 14.48
N GLY A 231 11.99 8.05 13.76
CA GLY A 231 10.64 8.56 13.54
C GLY A 231 9.85 8.75 14.82
N GLY A 232 9.91 7.78 15.74
CA GLY A 232 9.24 7.85 17.05
C GLY A 232 9.77 9.00 17.91
N TRP A 233 11.09 9.20 17.92
CA TRP A 233 11.71 10.33 18.61
C TRP A 233 11.37 11.68 17.99
N LEU A 234 11.25 11.76 16.66
CA LEU A 234 10.84 12.98 15.97
C LEU A 234 9.38 13.32 16.22
N LEU A 235 8.47 12.34 16.24
CA LEU A 235 7.06 12.55 16.61
C LEU A 235 6.93 12.99 18.07
N ALA A 236 7.70 12.40 18.98
CA ALA A 236 7.77 12.85 20.37
C ALA A 236 8.37 14.25 20.49
N ALA A 237 9.43 14.57 19.75
CA ALA A 237 10.00 15.91 19.70
C ALA A 237 9.01 16.93 19.14
N TYR A 238 8.19 16.53 18.17
CA TYR A 238 7.15 17.38 17.61
C TYR A 238 6.09 17.73 18.66
N LEU A 239 5.53 16.73 19.34
CA LEU A 239 4.57 16.93 20.43
C LEU A 239 5.18 17.67 21.62
N PHE A 240 6.46 17.45 21.91
CA PHE A 240 7.20 18.23 22.89
C PHE A 240 7.25 19.72 22.53
N CYS A 241 7.62 20.03 21.28
CA CYS A 241 7.70 21.41 20.79
C CYS A 241 6.32 22.08 20.75
N TRP A 242 5.32 21.40 20.21
CA TRP A 242 3.95 21.91 20.05
C TRP A 242 3.29 22.34 21.37
N GLN A 243 3.61 21.65 22.46
CA GLN A 243 3.04 21.97 23.78
C GLN A 243 3.38 23.38 24.27
N PHE A 244 4.54 23.95 23.88
CA PHE A 244 4.95 25.26 24.36
C PHE A 244 4.10 26.42 23.83
N PRO A 245 3.90 26.61 22.50
CA PRO A 245 2.99 27.64 22.02
C PRO A 245 1.56 27.44 22.54
N HIS A 246 1.10 26.19 22.71
CA HIS A 246 -0.22 25.90 23.27
C HIS A 246 -0.34 26.29 24.76
N PHE A 247 0.52 25.73 25.61
CA PHE A 247 0.42 25.87 27.06
C PHE A 247 0.83 27.27 27.54
N ASN A 248 1.87 27.87 26.96
CA ASN A 248 2.33 29.20 27.37
C ASN A 248 1.30 30.28 27.01
N ALA A 249 0.57 30.10 25.91
CA ALA A 249 -0.57 30.92 25.54
C ALA A 249 -1.78 30.72 26.48
N LEU A 250 -2.11 29.46 26.79
CA LEU A 250 -3.24 29.10 27.67
C LEU A 250 -3.03 29.57 29.12
N SER A 251 -1.81 29.48 29.62
CA SER A 251 -1.49 29.83 31.01
C SER A 251 -1.41 31.34 31.25
N TRP A 252 -1.24 32.14 30.20
CA TRP A 252 -1.17 33.60 30.28
C TRP A 252 -2.40 34.27 30.94
N PRO A 253 -3.64 34.02 30.51
CA PRO A 253 -4.82 34.66 31.11
C PRO A 253 -5.05 34.26 32.58
N ILE A 254 -4.58 33.08 33.00
CA ILE A 254 -4.78 32.53 34.34
C ILE A 254 -3.53 32.62 35.23
N ARG A 255 -2.53 33.40 34.83
CA ARG A 255 -1.23 33.51 35.51
C ARG A 255 -1.33 33.99 36.96
N GLU A 256 -2.27 34.88 37.25
CA GLU A 256 -2.50 35.37 38.62
C GLU A 256 -3.12 34.28 39.51
N GLU A 257 -3.99 33.43 38.95
CA GLU A 257 -4.51 32.27 39.69
C GLU A 257 -3.39 31.28 40.03
N TYR A 258 -2.45 31.05 39.11
CA TYR A 258 -1.27 30.22 39.38
C TYR A 258 -0.40 30.79 40.51
N LYS A 259 -0.16 32.10 40.50
CA LYS A 259 0.56 32.80 41.57
C LYS A 259 -0.16 32.67 42.91
N ASN A 260 -1.47 32.91 42.94
CA ASN A 260 -2.29 32.84 44.16
C ASN A 260 -2.42 31.40 44.72
N ALA A 261 -2.41 30.40 43.85
CA ALA A 261 -2.37 28.99 44.24
C ALA A 261 -0.97 28.51 44.67
N GLY A 262 0.08 29.35 44.55
CA GLY A 262 1.44 29.01 44.97
C GLY A 262 2.22 28.17 43.96
N TYR A 263 1.79 28.12 42.71
CA TYR A 263 2.55 27.48 41.63
C TYR A 263 3.63 28.42 41.11
N ARG A 264 4.75 27.88 40.61
CA ARG A 264 5.86 28.62 39.98
C ARG A 264 5.84 28.42 38.46
N MET A 265 4.75 28.84 37.83
CA MET A 265 4.58 28.74 36.37
C MET A 265 5.30 29.88 35.66
N LEU A 266 5.93 29.57 34.52
CA LEU A 266 6.70 30.53 33.75
C LEU A 266 5.87 31.78 33.36
N ALA A 267 4.59 31.59 33.06
CA ALA A 267 3.65 32.64 32.67
C ALA A 267 3.50 33.79 33.68
N TRP A 268 3.75 33.57 34.98
CA TRP A 268 3.76 34.67 35.97
C TRP A 268 5.16 34.98 36.49
N VAL A 269 6.06 33.99 36.61
CA VAL A 269 7.42 34.20 37.13
C VAL A 269 8.24 35.06 36.17
N ASN A 270 8.16 34.76 34.87
CA ASN A 270 8.80 35.56 33.83
C ASN A 270 7.95 35.55 32.55
N PRO A 271 6.94 36.45 32.48
CA PRO A 271 6.00 36.51 31.37
C PRO A 271 6.68 36.75 30.00
N ALA A 272 7.76 37.53 29.96
CA ALA A 272 8.54 37.76 28.74
C ALA A 272 9.28 36.49 28.27
N MET A 273 9.83 35.71 29.21
CA MET A 273 10.44 34.42 28.90
C MET A 273 9.39 33.39 28.47
N ASN A 274 8.19 33.41 29.05
CA ASN A 274 7.07 32.57 28.64
C ASN A 274 6.76 32.72 27.13
N ALA A 275 6.69 33.96 26.65
CA ALA A 275 6.45 34.23 25.23
C ALA A 275 7.65 33.89 24.34
N ARG A 276 8.89 34.13 24.80
CA ARG A 276 10.09 33.72 24.06
C ARG A 276 10.21 32.21 23.92
N VAL A 277 9.89 31.45 24.96
CA VAL A 277 9.89 29.98 24.92
C VAL A 277 8.84 29.47 23.92
N ALA A 278 7.63 30.06 23.91
CA ALA A 278 6.60 29.71 22.92
C ALA A 278 7.10 29.90 21.48
N LEU A 279 7.75 31.04 21.19
CA LEU A 279 8.35 31.31 19.88
C LEU A 279 9.48 30.34 19.55
N ARG A 280 10.39 30.08 20.49
CA ARG A 280 11.56 29.23 20.27
C ARG A 280 11.16 27.82 19.84
N TYR A 281 10.16 27.23 20.50
CA TYR A 281 9.66 25.91 20.13
C TYR A 281 8.77 25.92 18.89
N SER A 282 8.09 27.03 18.59
CA SER A 282 7.39 27.19 17.31
C SER A 282 8.37 27.15 16.12
N VAL A 283 9.57 27.70 16.28
CA VAL A 283 10.65 27.62 15.28
C VAL A 283 11.22 26.21 15.20
N LEU A 284 11.39 25.50 16.33
CA LEU A 284 11.93 24.14 16.35
C LEU A 284 11.01 23.10 15.68
N MET A 285 9.72 23.39 15.49
CA MET A 285 8.82 22.49 14.75
C MET A 285 9.21 22.35 13.27
N PHE A 286 9.85 23.35 12.65
CA PHE A 286 10.28 23.31 11.25
C PHE A 286 11.35 22.22 10.99
N PRO A 287 12.52 22.22 11.66
CA PRO A 287 13.51 21.17 11.45
C PRO A 287 13.01 19.79 11.88
N VAL A 288 12.06 19.69 12.81
CA VAL A 288 11.44 18.40 13.17
C VAL A 288 10.59 17.84 12.02
N CYS A 289 9.76 18.68 11.37
CA CYS A 289 9.01 18.27 10.17
C CYS A 289 9.93 17.88 9.01
N ILE A 290 11.02 18.62 8.79
CA ILE A 290 12.05 18.27 7.80
C ILE A 290 12.71 16.94 8.17
N GLY A 291 13.01 16.72 9.45
CA GLY A 291 13.55 15.47 9.95
C GLY A 291 12.63 14.29 9.68
N LEU A 292 11.33 14.44 9.92
CA LEU A 292 10.32 13.38 9.64
C LEU A 292 10.33 12.99 8.15
N ALA A 293 10.44 13.96 7.25
CA ALA A 293 10.55 13.68 5.82
C ALA A 293 11.89 13.04 5.44
N TYR A 294 12.98 13.50 6.05
CA TYR A 294 14.32 12.96 5.81
C TYR A 294 14.47 11.49 6.23
N VAL A 295 13.81 11.08 7.32
CA VAL A 295 13.83 9.68 7.80
C VAL A 295 12.76 8.80 7.18
N GLY A 296 12.02 9.31 6.17
CA GLY A 296 11.00 8.53 5.45
C GLY A 296 9.73 8.21 6.24
N VAL A 297 9.40 9.01 7.27
CA VAL A 297 8.16 8.85 8.05
C VAL A 297 6.98 9.54 7.37
N VAL A 298 7.27 10.61 6.63
CA VAL A 298 6.32 11.41 5.85
C VAL A 298 6.99 11.81 4.54
N GLU A 299 6.22 12.21 3.53
CA GLU A 299 6.75 12.56 2.21
C GLU A 299 7.50 13.90 2.19
N GLN A 300 8.27 14.16 1.12
CA GLN A 300 8.90 15.47 0.90
C GLN A 300 7.87 16.60 0.72
N ALA A 301 6.69 16.31 0.16
CA ALA A 301 5.59 17.26 0.00
C ALA A 301 5.01 17.75 1.35
N PHE A 302 5.20 16.97 2.42
CA PHE A 302 4.86 17.38 3.77
C PHE A 302 5.66 18.62 4.22
N ILE A 303 6.88 18.82 3.73
CA ILE A 303 7.74 19.95 4.13
C ILE A 303 7.09 21.29 3.79
N PRO A 304 6.74 21.63 2.52
CA PRO A 304 6.12 22.91 2.22
C PRO A 304 4.74 23.08 2.89
N LEU A 305 3.94 22.02 3.00
CA LEU A 305 2.61 22.08 3.62
C LEU A 305 2.69 22.32 5.14
N SER A 306 3.53 21.56 5.84
CA SER A 306 3.79 21.75 7.26
C SER A 306 4.47 23.10 7.55
N CYS A 307 5.28 23.64 6.63
CA CYS A 307 5.86 24.98 6.75
C CYS A 307 4.78 26.08 6.78
N VAL A 308 3.68 25.94 6.03
CA VAL A 308 2.56 26.89 6.08
C VAL A 308 1.89 26.85 7.45
N ALA A 309 1.56 25.65 7.94
CA ALA A 309 0.92 25.46 9.24
C ALA A 309 1.83 25.93 10.41
N ASN A 310 3.10 25.53 10.41
CA ASN A 310 4.10 25.96 11.38
C ASN A 310 4.35 27.48 11.28
N GLY A 311 4.32 28.05 10.08
CA GLY A 311 4.45 29.48 9.82
C GLY A 311 3.33 30.29 10.46
N TRP A 312 2.09 29.79 10.43
CA TRP A 312 0.97 30.42 11.12
C TRP A 312 1.16 30.45 12.64
N VAL A 313 1.53 29.32 13.25
CA VAL A 313 1.80 29.27 14.70
C VAL A 313 2.99 30.17 15.07
N MET A 314 4.06 30.15 14.28
CA MET A 314 5.23 31.01 14.49
C MET A 314 4.85 32.49 14.42
N TYR A 315 4.03 32.88 13.44
CA TYR A 315 3.55 34.26 13.30
C TYR A 315 2.74 34.73 14.51
N GLU A 316 1.82 33.89 15.00
CA GLU A 316 1.07 34.18 16.23
C GLU A 316 1.97 34.17 17.48
N ALA A 317 3.03 33.35 17.50
CA ALA A 317 4.02 33.34 18.57
C ALA A 317 4.88 34.61 18.57
N VAL A 318 5.24 35.14 17.39
CA VAL A 318 5.90 36.45 17.25
C VAL A 318 5.01 37.57 17.77
N LYS A 319 3.70 37.54 17.45
CA LYS A 319 2.75 38.51 18.02
C LYS A 319 2.67 38.39 19.54
N PHE A 320 2.57 37.17 20.07
CA PHE A 320 2.51 36.93 21.51
C PHE A 320 3.75 37.47 22.23
N TRP A 321 4.93 37.28 21.64
CA TRP A 321 6.18 37.81 22.16
C TRP A 321 6.28 39.34 22.05
N ARG A 322 6.03 39.92 20.88
CA ARG A 322 6.15 41.39 20.67
C ARG A 322 5.11 42.20 21.43
N LEU A 323 3.92 41.66 21.61
CA LEU A 323 2.82 42.32 22.30
C LEU A 323 2.74 41.94 23.78
N GLU A 324 3.67 41.12 24.28
CA GLU A 324 3.72 40.65 25.67
C GLU A 324 2.34 40.14 26.16
N GLY A 325 1.66 39.35 25.34
CA GLY A 325 0.33 38.81 25.66
C GLY A 325 -0.84 39.79 25.60
N ALA A 326 -0.62 41.07 25.26
CA ALA A 326 -1.68 42.06 25.07
C ALA A 326 -2.45 41.88 23.76
N LYS A 327 -3.53 42.66 23.57
CA LYS A 327 -4.36 42.71 22.34
C LYS A 327 -4.90 41.34 21.89
N GLY A 328 -5.11 40.42 22.82
CA GLY A 328 -5.60 39.07 22.51
C GLY A 328 -4.57 38.14 21.85
N SER A 329 -3.29 38.53 21.78
CA SER A 329 -2.22 37.72 21.16
C SER A 329 -2.06 36.33 21.81
N ALA A 330 -2.19 36.22 23.13
CA ALA A 330 -2.19 34.93 23.82
C ALA A 330 -3.36 34.03 23.38
N ARG A 331 -4.56 34.60 23.23
CA ARG A 331 -5.74 33.85 22.78
C ARG A 331 -5.59 33.39 21.32
N SER A 332 -5.01 34.25 20.47
CA SER A 332 -4.77 33.95 19.07
C SER A 332 -3.78 32.79 18.90
N LEU A 333 -2.64 32.83 19.60
CA LEU A 333 -1.66 31.74 19.60
C LEU A 333 -2.25 30.43 20.11
N PHE A 334 -3.06 30.48 21.18
CA PHE A 334 -3.75 29.30 21.69
C PHE A 334 -4.63 28.65 20.62
N TRP A 335 -5.49 29.42 19.94
CA TRP A 335 -6.35 28.85 18.90
C TRP A 335 -5.59 28.40 17.65
N ALA A 336 -4.54 29.13 17.26
CA ALA A 336 -3.65 28.68 16.19
C ALA A 336 -3.04 27.30 16.52
N SER A 337 -2.52 27.11 17.75
CA SER A 337 -1.98 25.81 18.18
C SER A 337 -3.03 24.69 18.23
N VAL A 338 -4.29 25.01 18.54
CA VAL A 338 -5.39 24.02 18.59
C VAL A 338 -5.75 23.50 17.20
N TRP A 339 -5.81 24.37 16.20
CA TRP A 339 -6.10 23.98 14.81
C TRP A 339 -4.88 23.39 14.10
N HIS A 340 -3.70 23.87 14.45
CA HIS A 340 -2.44 23.44 13.86
C HIS A 340 -2.17 21.94 14.01
N LEU A 341 -2.42 21.35 15.19
CA LEU A 341 -2.12 19.93 15.41
C LEU A 341 -2.97 19.00 14.52
N PRO A 342 -4.30 19.15 14.43
CA PRO A 342 -5.11 18.40 13.46
C PRO A 342 -4.66 18.60 12.01
N ILE A 343 -4.39 19.85 11.59
CA ILE A 343 -3.95 20.16 10.21
C ILE A 343 -2.67 19.40 9.88
N VAL A 344 -1.66 19.44 10.76
CA VAL A 344 -0.40 18.76 10.47
C VAL A 344 -0.54 17.23 10.50
N LEU A 345 -1.43 16.69 11.32
CA LEU A 345 -1.73 15.25 11.33
C LEU A 345 -2.50 14.79 10.08
N GLU A 346 -3.33 15.65 9.48
CA GLU A 346 -4.07 15.39 8.22
C GLU A 346 -3.18 15.56 6.97
N LEU A 347 -2.17 16.42 7.04
CA LEU A 347 -1.20 16.66 5.95
C LEU A 347 -0.25 15.49 5.70
N VAL A 348 -0.29 14.42 6.49
CA VAL A 348 0.41 13.16 6.22
C VAL A 348 -0.41 12.42 5.15
N PRO A 349 -0.01 12.43 3.86
CA PRO A 349 -0.83 11.87 2.80
C PRO A 349 -0.69 10.34 2.77
N ASN A 350 -1.79 9.63 2.49
CA ASN A 350 -1.77 8.21 2.12
C ASN A 350 -1.64 8.00 0.60
N ASP A 351 -1.85 9.03 -0.22
CA ASP A 351 -2.05 8.88 -1.67
C ASP A 351 -0.82 9.27 -2.52
N LEU A 352 0.15 10.01 -1.98
CA LEU A 352 1.38 10.39 -2.70
C LEU A 352 2.57 9.45 -2.37
N VAL A 353 2.50 8.72 -1.25
CA VAL A 353 3.39 7.63 -0.88
C VAL A 353 3.38 6.55 -1.96
N GLY A 354 2.25 6.31 -2.62
CA GLY A 354 2.16 5.44 -3.80
C GLY A 354 3.14 5.87 -4.89
N ALA A 355 2.99 7.08 -5.44
CA ALA A 355 3.81 7.55 -6.56
C ALA A 355 5.33 7.51 -6.27
N GLU A 356 5.79 7.86 -5.06
CA GLU A 356 7.21 7.78 -4.69
C GLU A 356 7.70 6.32 -4.48
N LEU A 357 6.84 5.41 -3.98
CA LEU A 357 7.12 3.97 -3.91
C LEU A 357 7.24 3.31 -5.29
N TYR A 358 6.39 3.72 -6.24
CA TYR A 358 6.44 3.23 -7.62
C TYR A 358 7.65 3.83 -8.35
N GLU A 359 7.87 5.14 -8.29
CA GLU A 359 9.03 5.77 -8.95
C GLU A 359 10.38 5.21 -8.46
N SER A 360 10.50 4.95 -7.15
CA SER A 360 11.70 4.33 -6.55
C SER A 360 11.87 2.85 -6.91
N GLY A 361 10.80 2.16 -7.32
CA GLY A 361 10.78 0.73 -7.63
C GLY A 361 10.63 -0.19 -6.41
N VAL A 362 10.43 0.38 -5.22
CA VAL A 362 10.26 -0.37 -3.97
C VAL A 362 9.02 -1.29 -4.03
N MET A 363 7.97 -0.86 -4.74
CA MET A 363 6.76 -1.70 -4.88
C MET A 363 7.03 -2.96 -5.71
N MET A 364 7.68 -2.82 -6.87
CA MET A 364 8.11 -3.99 -7.64
C MET A 364 9.07 -4.89 -6.85
N GLU A 365 10.05 -4.31 -6.15
CA GLU A 365 10.96 -5.10 -5.29
C GLU A 365 10.21 -5.90 -4.21
N ARG A 366 9.15 -5.33 -3.63
CA ARG A 366 8.27 -5.99 -2.65
C ARG A 366 7.53 -7.17 -3.27
N ILE A 367 6.82 -6.95 -4.39
CA ILE A 367 6.04 -8.00 -5.07
C ILE A 367 6.96 -9.14 -5.51
N MET A 368 8.12 -8.80 -6.09
CA MET A 368 9.13 -9.78 -6.50
C MET A 368 9.66 -10.59 -5.32
N MET A 369 9.92 -9.95 -4.19
CA MET A 369 10.38 -10.63 -2.98
C MET A 369 9.32 -11.58 -2.42
N GLN A 370 8.03 -11.19 -2.46
CA GLN A 370 6.93 -12.06 -2.03
C GLN A 370 6.79 -13.28 -2.94
N LYS A 371 6.83 -13.08 -4.26
CA LYS A 371 6.85 -14.16 -5.27
C LYS A 371 7.97 -15.15 -5.00
N GLU A 372 9.21 -14.68 -4.89
CA GLU A 372 10.36 -15.57 -4.63
C GLU A 372 10.26 -16.26 -3.26
N THR A 373 9.82 -15.56 -2.22
CA THR A 373 9.63 -16.15 -0.89
C THR A 373 8.61 -17.27 -0.93
N LYS A 374 7.49 -17.08 -1.64
CA LYS A 374 6.48 -18.11 -1.83
C LYS A 374 7.02 -19.29 -2.61
N TRP A 375 7.67 -19.04 -3.75
CA TRP A 375 8.21 -20.11 -4.57
C TRP A 375 9.28 -20.91 -3.83
N ASP A 376 10.10 -20.28 -3.00
CA ASP A 376 11.04 -20.98 -2.13
C ASP A 376 10.35 -21.89 -1.10
N GLN A 377 9.20 -21.48 -0.56
CA GLN A 377 8.40 -22.35 0.31
C GLN A 377 7.86 -23.54 -0.47
N LEU A 378 7.35 -23.32 -1.68
CA LEU A 378 6.82 -24.37 -2.56
C LEU A 378 7.92 -25.32 -3.04
N ARG A 379 9.12 -24.82 -3.36
CA ARG A 379 10.31 -25.62 -3.67
C ARG A 379 10.66 -26.53 -2.50
N LYS A 380 10.69 -26.01 -1.27
CA LYS A 380 10.93 -26.80 -0.04
C LYS A 380 9.83 -27.83 0.23
N ALA A 381 8.58 -27.50 -0.09
CA ALA A 381 7.45 -28.43 -0.03
C ALA A 381 7.45 -29.45 -1.19
N GLY A 382 8.43 -29.38 -2.09
CA GLY A 382 8.56 -30.29 -3.22
C GLY A 382 7.61 -30.00 -4.38
N ARG A 383 6.84 -28.90 -4.39
CA ARG A 383 5.84 -28.59 -5.43
C ARG A 383 6.42 -28.34 -6.82
N PHE A 384 7.70 -28.00 -6.92
CA PHE A 384 8.40 -27.87 -8.20
C PHE A 384 9.05 -29.19 -8.68
N ALA A 385 8.96 -30.27 -7.89
CA ALA A 385 9.47 -31.58 -8.29
C ALA A 385 8.56 -32.18 -9.37
N SER A 386 8.98 -32.07 -10.64
CA SER A 386 8.18 -32.50 -11.79
C SER A 386 7.85 -34.00 -11.79
N GLU A 387 8.61 -34.82 -11.06
CA GLU A 387 8.38 -36.26 -10.91
C GLU A 387 7.04 -36.60 -10.24
N GLN A 388 6.50 -35.66 -9.45
CA GLN A 388 5.21 -35.85 -8.79
C GLN A 388 4.02 -35.67 -9.75
N TYR A 389 4.25 -35.09 -10.93
CA TYR A 389 3.24 -34.75 -11.92
C TYR A 389 3.31 -35.71 -13.13
N PRO A 390 2.55 -36.83 -13.12
CA PRO A 390 2.50 -37.75 -14.24
C PRO A 390 1.78 -37.09 -15.43
N ASN A 391 2.19 -37.50 -16.63
CA ASN A 391 1.58 -37.02 -17.86
C ASN A 391 0.12 -37.47 -17.97
N ILE A 392 -0.73 -36.62 -18.56
CA ILE A 392 -2.12 -36.95 -18.87
C ILE A 392 -2.22 -37.02 -20.40
N ASP A 393 -2.35 -38.24 -20.93
CA ASP A 393 -2.39 -38.51 -22.37
C ASP A 393 -3.78 -38.85 -22.92
N THR A 394 -4.79 -38.75 -22.05
CA THR A 394 -6.21 -39.00 -22.37
C THR A 394 -7.02 -37.73 -22.23
N VAL A 395 -8.03 -37.58 -23.08
CA VAL A 395 -8.99 -36.48 -22.97
C VAL A 395 -9.85 -36.68 -21.71
N VAL A 396 -9.93 -35.66 -20.87
CA VAL A 396 -10.72 -35.62 -19.63
C VAL A 396 -11.79 -34.55 -19.79
N LYS A 397 -13.05 -34.99 -19.82
CA LYS A 397 -14.20 -34.11 -20.00
C LYS A 397 -14.53 -33.37 -18.71
N CYS A 398 -14.94 -32.12 -18.84
CA CYS A 398 -15.51 -31.37 -17.74
C CYS A 398 -16.95 -31.83 -17.48
N VAL A 399 -17.18 -32.54 -16.38
CA VAL A 399 -18.49 -33.10 -16.03
C VAL A 399 -18.87 -32.62 -14.64
N ASN A 400 -20.03 -31.96 -14.52
CA ASN A 400 -20.53 -31.40 -13.27
C ASN A 400 -19.52 -30.45 -12.57
N GLY A 401 -18.79 -29.67 -13.36
CA GLY A 401 -17.83 -28.69 -12.85
C GLY A 401 -16.44 -29.25 -12.54
N LEU A 402 -16.18 -30.54 -12.82
CA LEU A 402 -14.92 -31.21 -12.49
C LEU A 402 -14.35 -31.99 -13.69
N ALA A 403 -13.03 -31.94 -13.84
CA ALA A 403 -12.24 -32.77 -14.75
C ALA A 403 -11.29 -33.65 -13.92
N ALA A 404 -11.72 -34.87 -13.61
CA ALA A 404 -10.94 -35.84 -12.84
C ALA A 404 -10.00 -36.65 -13.73
N ALA A 405 -8.76 -36.18 -13.89
CA ALA A 405 -7.77 -36.80 -14.76
C ALA A 405 -7.21 -38.11 -14.19
N ILE A 406 -7.09 -38.21 -12.86
CA ILE A 406 -6.71 -39.44 -12.16
C ILE A 406 -7.81 -39.76 -11.15
N PRO A 407 -8.62 -40.82 -11.40
CA PRO A 407 -9.73 -41.18 -10.52
C PRO A 407 -9.29 -41.36 -9.07
N GLY A 408 -9.98 -40.69 -8.14
CA GLY A 408 -9.72 -40.78 -6.70
C GLY A 408 -8.54 -39.94 -6.20
N ASN A 409 -7.88 -39.14 -7.05
CA ASN A 409 -6.80 -38.24 -6.66
C ASN A 409 -7.24 -36.77 -6.76
N ALA A 410 -7.35 -36.10 -5.61
CA ALA A 410 -7.77 -34.71 -5.53
C ALA A 410 -6.83 -33.75 -6.28
N SER A 411 -5.51 -33.99 -6.26
CA SER A 411 -4.52 -33.13 -6.94
C SER A 411 -4.60 -33.16 -8.48
N TYR A 412 -5.43 -34.06 -9.03
CA TYR A 412 -5.71 -34.25 -10.46
C TYR A 412 -7.20 -34.16 -10.77
N THR A 413 -7.98 -33.58 -9.85
CA THR A 413 -9.39 -33.29 -10.03
C THR A 413 -9.51 -31.78 -10.15
N PHE A 414 -9.56 -31.29 -11.38
CA PHE A 414 -9.53 -29.86 -11.68
C PHE A 414 -10.95 -29.30 -11.72
N ARG A 415 -11.18 -28.12 -11.15
CA ARG A 415 -12.43 -27.39 -11.41
C ARG A 415 -12.45 -26.85 -12.82
N CYS A 416 -13.62 -26.88 -13.44
CA CYS A 416 -13.76 -26.42 -14.81
C CYS A 416 -15.20 -25.99 -15.10
N ASN A 417 -15.36 -25.16 -16.12
CA ASN A 417 -16.63 -24.90 -16.74
C ASN A 417 -16.42 -24.81 -18.25
N ASN A 418 -17.17 -25.61 -19.01
CA ASN A 418 -17.18 -25.56 -20.47
C ASN A 418 -15.80 -25.70 -21.14
N ILE A 419 -14.81 -26.29 -20.45
CA ILE A 419 -13.45 -26.50 -20.97
C ILE A 419 -12.99 -27.90 -20.59
N ASP A 420 -12.61 -28.69 -21.60
CA ASP A 420 -12.08 -30.03 -21.45
C ASP A 420 -10.55 -30.03 -21.46
N LEU A 421 -9.94 -30.96 -20.71
CA LEU A 421 -8.50 -31.22 -20.72
C LEU A 421 -8.16 -32.27 -21.80
N TYR A 422 -7.18 -31.97 -22.64
CA TYR A 422 -6.74 -32.86 -23.72
C TYR A 422 -5.37 -33.49 -23.45
N ASN A 423 -4.42 -32.72 -22.90
CA ASN A 423 -3.09 -33.22 -22.62
C ASN A 423 -2.41 -32.43 -21.50
N PHE A 424 -1.55 -33.09 -20.75
CA PHE A 424 -0.64 -32.43 -19.79
C PHE A 424 0.74 -33.10 -19.84
N LYS A 425 1.78 -32.26 -19.82
CA LYS A 425 3.18 -32.67 -19.71
C LYS A 425 3.91 -31.82 -18.69
N SER A 426 4.68 -32.45 -17.81
CA SER A 426 5.49 -31.74 -16.82
C SER A 426 6.64 -30.96 -17.45
N HIS A 427 7.15 -29.95 -16.74
CA HIS A 427 8.28 -29.14 -17.24
C HIS A 427 9.53 -29.97 -17.58
N THR A 428 9.83 -31.01 -16.81
CA THR A 428 10.95 -31.92 -17.11
C THR A 428 10.68 -32.82 -18.33
N THR A 429 9.43 -33.25 -18.54
CA THR A 429 9.03 -33.95 -19.76
C THR A 429 9.19 -33.06 -21.00
N LEU A 430 9.04 -31.74 -20.82
CA LEU A 430 9.27 -30.71 -21.84
C LEU A 430 10.74 -30.21 -21.86
N GLY A 431 11.67 -30.97 -21.28
CA GLY A 431 13.10 -30.76 -21.43
C GLY A 431 13.73 -29.72 -20.51
N SER A 432 13.01 -29.19 -19.51
CA SER A 432 13.64 -28.39 -18.44
C SER A 432 14.37 -29.28 -17.44
N LYS A 433 15.49 -28.78 -16.91
CA LYS A 433 16.18 -29.40 -15.77
C LYS A 433 15.84 -28.74 -14.43
N VAL A 434 15.19 -27.58 -14.47
CA VAL A 434 14.83 -26.80 -13.27
C VAL A 434 13.39 -27.08 -12.87
N GLY A 435 12.49 -27.29 -13.84
CA GLY A 435 11.10 -27.65 -13.56
C GLY A 435 10.18 -26.43 -13.30
N GLU A 436 10.54 -25.25 -13.81
CA GLU A 436 9.85 -23.99 -13.53
C GLU A 436 9.50 -23.28 -14.84
N GLY A 437 8.25 -22.84 -15.00
CA GLY A 437 7.69 -22.27 -16.22
C GLY A 437 7.19 -20.83 -16.09
N SER A 438 7.04 -20.15 -17.22
CA SER A 438 6.52 -18.77 -17.29
C SER A 438 5.75 -18.51 -18.59
N SER A 439 6.08 -17.45 -19.31
CA SER A 439 5.38 -17.01 -20.52
C SER A 439 5.37 -18.07 -21.62
N SER A 440 4.43 -17.96 -22.56
CA SER A 440 4.34 -18.84 -23.73
C SER A 440 3.68 -18.10 -24.88
N TRP A 441 4.06 -18.45 -26.11
CA TRP A 441 3.44 -17.88 -27.30
C TRP A 441 3.42 -18.88 -28.45
N GLY A 442 2.33 -18.85 -29.22
CA GLY A 442 2.12 -19.76 -30.34
C GLY A 442 2.40 -19.16 -31.71
N TRP A 443 2.65 -20.05 -32.66
CA TRP A 443 2.80 -19.78 -34.08
C TRP A 443 2.16 -20.92 -34.88
N THR A 444 1.44 -20.57 -35.95
CA THR A 444 0.85 -21.55 -36.87
C THR A 444 1.59 -21.49 -38.20
N SER A 445 2.10 -22.62 -38.68
CA SER A 445 2.78 -22.67 -39.97
C SER A 445 1.81 -22.44 -41.14
N PRO A 446 2.31 -22.07 -42.33
CA PRO A 446 1.47 -21.96 -43.54
C PRO A 446 0.68 -23.23 -43.86
N GLU A 447 1.21 -24.41 -43.50
CA GLU A 447 0.57 -25.72 -43.68
C GLU A 447 -0.44 -26.07 -42.57
N GLY A 448 -0.61 -25.19 -41.58
CA GLY A 448 -1.59 -25.35 -40.49
C GLY A 448 -1.11 -26.20 -39.32
N ARG A 449 0.21 -26.37 -39.14
CA ARG A 449 0.78 -26.99 -37.93
C ARG A 449 0.90 -25.94 -36.82
N GLU A 450 0.60 -26.33 -35.58
CA GLU A 450 0.46 -25.41 -34.46
C GLU A 450 1.59 -25.64 -33.45
N PHE A 451 2.39 -24.60 -33.20
CA PHE A 451 3.60 -24.68 -32.38
C PHE A 451 3.54 -23.69 -31.23
N ILE A 452 4.13 -24.05 -30.09
CA ILE A 452 4.30 -23.17 -28.94
C ILE A 452 5.79 -23.07 -28.61
N ALA A 453 6.25 -21.85 -28.36
CA ALA A 453 7.45 -21.59 -27.58
C ALA A 453 7.04 -21.38 -26.12
N LEU A 454 7.55 -22.21 -25.20
CA LEU A 454 7.27 -22.13 -23.78
C LEU A 454 8.51 -21.65 -22.99
N GLY A 455 8.31 -20.67 -22.13
CA GLY A 455 9.31 -20.14 -21.22
C GLY A 455 9.51 -21.05 -20.03
N GLN A 456 10.76 -21.36 -19.74
CA GLN A 456 11.18 -22.10 -18.55
C GLN A 456 12.42 -21.43 -17.95
N ALA A 457 12.69 -21.67 -16.66
CA ALA A 457 13.75 -20.96 -15.95
C ALA A 457 15.13 -21.11 -16.60
N ASP A 458 15.40 -22.26 -17.22
CA ASP A 458 16.65 -22.63 -17.87
C ASP A 458 16.67 -22.46 -19.40
N GLY A 459 15.65 -21.82 -20.01
CA GLY A 459 15.57 -21.60 -21.46
C GLY A 459 14.14 -21.68 -22.02
N ALA A 460 14.01 -21.77 -23.34
CA ALA A 460 12.72 -21.93 -24.01
C ALA A 460 12.62 -23.33 -24.63
N ALA A 461 11.53 -24.05 -24.36
CA ALA A 461 11.21 -25.28 -25.05
C ALA A 461 10.25 -25.02 -26.21
N PHE A 462 10.30 -25.88 -27.22
CA PHE A 462 9.44 -25.83 -28.39
C PHE A 462 8.63 -27.11 -28.47
N ILE A 463 7.32 -26.94 -28.63
CA ILE A 463 6.37 -28.04 -28.77
C ILE A 463 5.48 -27.82 -29.98
N GLU A 464 4.92 -28.91 -30.49
CA GLU A 464 3.79 -28.91 -31.43
C GLU A 464 2.55 -29.44 -30.71
N ILE A 465 1.40 -28.82 -31.00
CA ILE A 465 0.09 -29.35 -30.62
C ILE A 465 -0.44 -30.12 -31.82
N SER A 466 -0.60 -31.44 -31.66
CA SER A 466 -1.15 -32.29 -32.72
C SER A 466 -2.61 -31.96 -33.00
N LYS A 467 -3.15 -32.44 -34.12
CA LYS A 467 -4.57 -32.29 -34.47
C LYS A 467 -5.52 -32.90 -33.42
N GLU A 468 -5.03 -33.88 -32.66
CA GLU A 468 -5.72 -34.55 -31.57
C GLU A 468 -5.54 -33.84 -30.21
N GLY A 469 -4.81 -32.73 -30.17
CA GLY A 469 -4.56 -31.95 -28.95
C GLY A 469 -3.42 -32.51 -28.08
N LYS A 470 -2.51 -33.32 -28.63
CA LYS A 470 -1.36 -33.85 -27.89
C LYS A 470 -0.16 -32.93 -27.94
N ILE A 471 0.56 -32.79 -26.83
CA ILE A 471 1.83 -32.07 -26.77
C ILE A 471 2.94 -32.96 -27.29
N ILE A 472 3.63 -32.49 -28.33
CA ILE A 472 4.79 -33.15 -28.94
C ILE A 472 6.03 -32.27 -28.70
N TYR A 473 6.99 -32.77 -27.92
CA TYR A 473 8.23 -32.04 -27.65
C TYR A 473 9.19 -32.11 -28.83
N LEU A 474 9.62 -30.93 -29.32
CA LEU A 474 10.48 -30.81 -30.50
C LEU A 474 11.92 -30.43 -30.13
N GLY A 475 12.13 -29.72 -29.03
CA GLY A 475 13.47 -29.30 -28.67
C GLY A 475 13.51 -28.08 -27.77
N ARG A 476 14.72 -27.56 -27.58
CA ARG A 476 14.99 -26.48 -26.63
C ARG A 476 16.04 -25.50 -27.13
N LEU A 477 15.76 -24.22 -26.95
CA LEU A 477 16.74 -23.14 -26.99
C LEU A 477 17.21 -22.83 -25.56
N PRO A 478 18.49 -23.06 -25.22
CA PRO A 478 18.99 -22.73 -23.89
C PRO A 478 19.01 -21.21 -23.67
N ARG A 479 19.00 -20.79 -22.40
CA ARG A 479 19.41 -19.43 -21.98
C ARG A 479 20.79 -19.07 -22.54
N THR A 480 21.04 -17.80 -22.82
CA THR A 480 22.35 -17.34 -23.35
C THR A 480 23.51 -17.67 -22.41
N THR A 481 24.71 -17.77 -22.99
CA THR A 481 25.95 -18.01 -22.24
C THR A 481 26.17 -16.92 -21.19
N GLY A 482 26.31 -17.31 -19.92
CA GLY A 482 26.52 -16.39 -18.79
C GLY A 482 25.26 -15.98 -18.03
N ALA A 483 24.07 -16.10 -18.64
CA ALA A 483 22.80 -15.88 -17.95
C ALA A 483 22.63 -16.91 -16.82
N ARG A 484 21.90 -16.57 -15.74
CA ARG A 484 21.47 -17.47 -14.64
C ARG A 484 20.05 -18.01 -14.90
N PRO A 485 19.62 -19.13 -14.30
CA PRO A 485 18.24 -19.56 -14.43
C PRO A 485 17.34 -18.59 -13.66
N VAL A 486 16.26 -18.13 -14.28
CA VAL A 486 15.23 -17.26 -13.67
C VAL A 486 13.88 -17.58 -14.28
N ILE A 487 12.82 -17.62 -13.48
CA ILE A 487 11.47 -17.93 -13.94
C ILE A 487 11.00 -16.89 -14.98
N TRP A 488 11.17 -15.60 -14.70
CA TRP A 488 10.76 -14.51 -15.58
C TRP A 488 11.47 -14.54 -16.94
N ARG A 489 10.75 -15.13 -17.90
CA ARG A 489 11.17 -15.31 -19.29
C ARG A 489 9.96 -15.05 -20.17
N GLU A 490 9.90 -13.82 -20.68
CA GLU A 490 8.79 -13.38 -21.50
C GLU A 490 9.00 -13.71 -22.98
N ILE A 491 7.92 -14.16 -23.62
CA ILE A 491 7.90 -14.66 -24.99
C ILE A 491 6.80 -13.95 -25.76
N ARG A 492 7.13 -13.43 -26.94
CA ARG A 492 6.14 -12.83 -27.84
C ARG A 492 6.36 -13.25 -29.29
N GLY A 493 5.28 -13.47 -30.03
CA GLY A 493 5.34 -13.68 -31.46
C GLY A 493 5.63 -12.38 -32.21
N PHE A 494 6.41 -12.49 -33.28
CA PHE A 494 6.65 -11.42 -34.25
C PHE A 494 6.69 -12.06 -35.64
N LYS A 495 5.58 -12.00 -36.39
CA LYS A 495 5.43 -12.70 -37.67
C LYS A 495 5.77 -14.20 -37.55
N ASP A 496 6.76 -14.69 -38.32
CA ASP A 496 7.27 -16.07 -38.26
C ASP A 496 8.35 -16.29 -37.19
N TYR A 497 8.63 -15.28 -36.38
CA TYR A 497 9.62 -15.32 -35.33
C TYR A 497 8.97 -15.32 -33.96
N VAL A 498 9.74 -15.76 -32.98
CA VAL A 498 9.46 -15.53 -31.57
C VAL A 498 10.62 -14.75 -30.95
N ILE A 499 10.29 -13.76 -30.12
CA ILE A 499 11.24 -13.01 -29.33
C ILE A 499 11.18 -13.47 -27.88
N ILE A 500 12.36 -13.65 -27.28
CA ILE A 500 12.50 -14.24 -25.95
C ILE A 500 13.37 -13.31 -25.10
N GLY A 501 12.74 -12.64 -24.15
CA GLY A 501 13.37 -11.82 -23.12
C GLY A 501 13.54 -12.61 -21.81
N SER A 502 14.37 -12.09 -20.91
CA SER A 502 14.50 -12.66 -19.56
C SER A 502 15.04 -11.62 -18.60
N GLU A 503 14.66 -11.76 -17.33
CA GLU A 503 15.20 -10.95 -16.24
C GLU A 503 16.62 -11.37 -15.80
N SER A 504 17.20 -12.41 -16.42
CA SER A 504 18.59 -12.75 -16.19
C SER A 504 19.49 -11.68 -16.82
N GLU A 505 20.45 -11.18 -16.03
CA GLU A 505 21.53 -10.36 -16.55
C GLU A 505 22.27 -11.09 -17.69
N THR A 506 22.82 -10.32 -18.63
CA THR A 506 23.52 -10.79 -19.84
C THR A 506 22.68 -11.62 -20.82
N HIS A 507 21.36 -11.75 -20.60
CA HIS A 507 20.49 -12.52 -21.49
C HIS A 507 20.30 -11.86 -22.87
N GLY A 508 19.98 -10.57 -22.88
CA GLY A 508 19.49 -9.88 -24.08
C GLY A 508 18.12 -10.39 -24.52
N ILE A 509 17.80 -10.17 -25.79
CA ILE A 509 16.58 -10.68 -26.45
C ILE A 509 16.98 -11.61 -27.58
N GLN A 510 16.63 -12.88 -27.47
CA GLN A 510 16.84 -13.87 -28.53
C GLN A 510 15.69 -13.77 -29.54
N ILE A 511 16.02 -13.80 -30.84
CA ILE A 511 15.03 -13.86 -31.92
C ILE A 511 15.19 -15.21 -32.62
N PHE A 512 14.16 -16.03 -32.55
CA PHE A 512 14.17 -17.38 -33.10
C PHE A 512 13.15 -17.53 -34.23
N ASP A 513 13.55 -18.20 -35.32
CA ASP A 513 12.69 -18.45 -36.49
C ASP A 513 11.89 -19.74 -36.31
N MET A 514 10.58 -19.61 -36.12
CA MET A 514 9.69 -20.74 -35.81
C MET A 514 9.57 -21.73 -36.96
N ARG A 515 9.86 -21.32 -38.20
CA ARG A 515 9.82 -22.22 -39.38
C ARG A 515 10.83 -23.35 -39.27
N LYS A 516 11.90 -23.17 -38.49
CA LYS A 516 12.90 -24.22 -38.21
C LYS A 516 12.28 -25.44 -37.52
N LEU A 517 11.18 -25.26 -36.78
CA LEU A 517 10.49 -26.35 -36.07
C LEU A 517 9.76 -27.31 -37.02
N VAL A 518 9.36 -26.84 -38.20
CA VAL A 518 8.62 -27.65 -39.18
C VAL A 518 9.44 -28.87 -39.62
N ALA A 519 10.75 -28.73 -39.72
CA ALA A 519 11.66 -29.80 -40.15
C ALA A 519 12.18 -30.69 -39.02
N VAL A 520 11.81 -30.43 -37.76
CA VAL A 520 12.30 -31.20 -36.62
C VAL A 520 11.58 -32.55 -36.54
N ASP A 521 12.35 -33.63 -36.39
CA ASP A 521 11.83 -34.97 -36.09
C ASP A 521 11.56 -35.10 -34.58
N PRO A 522 10.31 -35.29 -34.15
CA PRO A 522 9.98 -35.44 -32.73
C PRO A 522 10.65 -36.62 -32.03
N SER A 523 11.08 -37.65 -32.76
CA SER A 523 11.82 -38.79 -32.18
C SER A 523 13.26 -38.43 -31.79
N SER A 524 13.76 -37.30 -32.29
CA SER A 524 15.08 -36.75 -31.97
C SER A 524 14.99 -35.25 -31.65
N PRO A 525 14.48 -34.89 -30.45
CA PRO A 525 14.31 -33.50 -30.07
C PRO A 525 15.63 -32.71 -30.14
N LYS A 526 15.59 -31.52 -30.76
CA LYS A 526 16.79 -30.73 -31.06
C LYS A 526 17.19 -29.83 -29.90
N LEU A 527 18.48 -29.83 -29.57
CA LEU A 527 19.09 -28.76 -28.77
C LEU A 527 19.62 -27.67 -29.71
N PHE A 528 18.98 -26.49 -29.70
CA PHE A 528 19.35 -25.38 -30.56
C PHE A 528 20.57 -24.61 -30.01
N SER A 529 21.45 -24.14 -30.90
CA SER A 529 22.66 -23.35 -30.57
C SER A 529 22.40 -21.85 -30.78
N HIS A 530 22.96 -21.01 -29.91
CA HIS A 530 22.83 -19.55 -30.06
C HIS A 530 23.50 -19.05 -31.33
N GLU A 531 24.67 -19.60 -31.67
CA GLU A 531 25.50 -19.16 -32.78
C GLU A 531 24.94 -19.57 -34.14
N LYS A 532 24.23 -20.70 -34.20
CA LYS A 532 23.76 -21.29 -35.46
C LYS A 532 22.27 -21.16 -35.69
N ASP A 533 21.47 -21.21 -34.62
CA ASP A 533 20.03 -21.37 -34.74
C ASP A 533 19.24 -20.10 -34.42
N LEU A 534 19.82 -19.08 -33.77
CA LEU A 534 19.15 -17.78 -33.65
C LEU A 534 19.08 -17.06 -35.00
N ALA A 535 17.96 -16.41 -35.25
CA ALA A 535 17.82 -15.48 -36.37
C ALA A 535 18.48 -14.14 -36.05
N GLY A 536 18.46 -13.74 -34.78
CA GLY A 536 19.08 -12.53 -34.27
C GLY A 536 19.21 -12.55 -32.75
N HIS A 537 20.06 -11.67 -32.22
CA HIS A 537 20.21 -11.47 -30.78
C HIS A 537 20.47 -10.00 -30.48
N TYR A 538 19.62 -9.40 -29.64
CA TYR A 538 19.83 -8.03 -29.17
C TYR A 538 20.40 -8.04 -27.75
N ASN A 539 21.68 -7.70 -27.61
CA ASN A 539 22.44 -7.76 -26.36
C ASN A 539 22.81 -6.38 -25.77
N LYS A 540 22.19 -5.30 -26.27
CA LYS A 540 22.49 -3.92 -25.88
C LYS A 540 21.52 -3.36 -24.85
N LEU A 541 20.78 -4.22 -24.15
CA LEU A 541 19.93 -3.82 -23.04
C LEU A 541 20.78 -3.36 -21.84
N PRO A 542 20.26 -2.45 -20.99
CA PRO A 542 20.85 -2.18 -19.67
C PRO A 542 21.07 -3.50 -18.91
N ILE A 543 22.32 -3.76 -18.52
CA ILE A 543 22.84 -5.01 -17.91
C ILE A 543 22.41 -6.35 -18.59
N GLY A 544 21.84 -6.28 -19.80
CA GLY A 544 21.37 -7.43 -20.55
C GLY A 544 20.07 -8.08 -20.08
N ARG A 545 19.21 -7.41 -19.28
CA ARG A 545 17.92 -7.98 -18.82
C ARG A 545 16.71 -7.15 -19.25
N THR A 546 15.55 -7.79 -19.34
CA THR A 546 14.25 -7.15 -19.59
C THR A 546 13.16 -7.86 -18.80
N HIS A 547 12.16 -7.13 -18.31
CA HIS A 547 11.02 -7.74 -17.62
C HIS A 547 10.11 -8.42 -18.63
N ASN A 548 9.67 -7.66 -19.64
CA ASN A 548 8.76 -8.15 -20.69
C ASN A 548 9.24 -7.74 -22.09
N VAL A 549 8.71 -8.41 -23.12
CA VAL A 549 8.99 -8.16 -24.53
C VAL A 549 7.71 -8.12 -25.36
N LEU A 550 7.67 -7.18 -26.29
CA LEU A 550 6.49 -6.86 -27.09
C LEU A 550 6.86 -6.73 -28.56
N ALA A 551 5.88 -6.82 -29.44
CA ALA A 551 6.10 -6.70 -30.87
C ALA A 551 4.97 -5.93 -31.55
N ASN A 552 5.33 -5.12 -32.55
CA ASN A 552 4.39 -4.56 -33.51
C ASN A 552 4.78 -5.02 -34.92
N ASP A 553 4.01 -5.97 -35.45
CA ASP A 553 4.25 -6.59 -36.75
C ASP A 553 4.20 -5.58 -37.91
N GLU A 554 3.43 -4.49 -37.75
CA GLU A 554 3.24 -3.48 -38.79
C GLU A 554 4.44 -2.54 -38.93
N SER A 555 5.12 -2.22 -37.83
CA SER A 555 6.23 -1.25 -37.81
C SER A 555 7.62 -1.91 -37.93
N ASN A 556 7.71 -3.24 -37.84
CA ASN A 556 8.98 -3.99 -37.73
C ASN A 556 9.81 -3.57 -36.49
N PHE A 557 9.11 -3.22 -35.40
CA PHE A 557 9.73 -2.98 -34.11
C PHE A 557 9.33 -4.04 -33.10
N ILE A 558 10.29 -4.42 -32.28
CA ILE A 558 10.06 -5.10 -31.01
C ILE A 558 10.46 -4.14 -29.88
N PHE A 559 9.95 -4.42 -28.70
CA PHE A 559 10.08 -3.55 -27.54
C PHE A 559 10.54 -4.36 -26.34
N SER A 560 11.34 -3.70 -25.49
CA SER A 560 11.70 -4.18 -24.16
C SER A 560 11.19 -3.18 -23.14
N VAL A 561 10.61 -3.68 -22.06
CA VAL A 561 10.08 -2.89 -20.94
C VAL A 561 10.61 -3.46 -19.62
N GLY A 562 10.71 -2.61 -18.60
CA GLY A 562 11.25 -3.00 -17.29
C GLY A 562 12.74 -3.35 -17.30
N ALA A 563 13.49 -2.87 -18.29
CA ALA A 563 14.93 -3.13 -18.41
C ALA A 563 15.74 -2.33 -17.38
N LEU A 564 15.94 -2.93 -16.20
CA LEU A 564 16.74 -2.36 -15.11
C LEU A 564 18.20 -2.10 -15.49
N PRO A 565 18.87 -1.12 -14.86
CA PRO A 565 18.41 -0.34 -13.70
C PRO A 565 17.53 0.87 -14.05
N ARG A 566 16.69 1.31 -13.10
CA ARG A 566 15.83 2.51 -13.22
C ARG A 566 16.62 3.83 -13.33
N ASN A 567 17.93 3.81 -13.03
CA ASN A 567 18.83 4.94 -13.23
C ASN A 567 19.55 4.93 -14.59
N SER A 568 19.25 3.97 -15.46
CA SER A 568 19.75 3.96 -16.85
C SER A 568 19.16 5.13 -17.64
N SER A 569 19.74 5.43 -18.81
CA SER A 569 19.21 6.48 -19.71
C SER A 569 17.75 6.27 -20.11
N CYS A 570 17.29 5.00 -20.12
CA CYS A 570 15.92 4.65 -20.45
C CYS A 570 15.02 4.50 -19.22
N ARG A 571 15.57 4.62 -18.01
CA ARG A 571 14.85 4.53 -16.72
C ARG A 571 13.91 3.32 -16.57
N ALA A 572 14.28 2.19 -17.21
CA ALA A 572 13.46 0.98 -17.31
C ALA A 572 12.10 1.16 -18.02
N GLY A 573 11.96 2.21 -18.83
CA GLY A 573 10.82 2.42 -19.72
C GLY A 573 10.91 1.61 -21.01
N ILE A 574 10.27 2.08 -22.08
CA ILE A 574 10.11 1.34 -23.34
C ILE A 574 11.33 1.53 -24.23
N ILE A 575 12.14 0.48 -24.43
CA ILE A 575 13.26 0.47 -25.37
C ILE A 575 12.77 0.02 -26.74
N PHE A 576 13.02 0.83 -27.77
CA PHE A 576 12.65 0.53 -29.15
C PHE A 576 13.76 -0.28 -29.83
N ILE A 577 13.41 -1.36 -30.52
CA ILE A 577 14.36 -2.21 -31.23
C ILE A 577 13.84 -2.46 -32.65
N ASN A 578 14.52 -1.89 -33.63
CA ASN A 578 14.26 -2.09 -35.04
C ASN A 578 14.80 -3.45 -35.48
N VAL A 579 13.90 -4.29 -36.01
CA VAL A 579 14.18 -5.65 -36.49
C VAL A 579 13.86 -5.80 -37.97
N THR A 580 13.90 -4.71 -38.75
CA THR A 580 13.79 -4.77 -40.21
C THR A 580 14.86 -5.68 -40.82
N ASP A 581 16.08 -5.64 -40.27
CA ASP A 581 17.08 -6.70 -40.42
C ASP A 581 17.15 -7.49 -39.10
N VAL A 582 16.50 -8.65 -39.07
CA VAL A 582 16.44 -9.51 -37.88
C VAL A 582 17.83 -9.98 -37.43
N ALA A 583 18.78 -10.15 -38.35
CA ALA A 583 20.12 -10.60 -38.01
C ALA A 583 20.93 -9.51 -37.28
N ASN A 584 20.62 -8.24 -37.52
CA ASN A 584 21.34 -7.09 -36.96
C ASN A 584 20.38 -6.08 -36.32
N PRO A 585 19.74 -6.42 -35.20
CA PRO A 585 18.80 -5.53 -34.54
C PRO A 585 19.49 -4.24 -34.04
N THR A 586 18.82 -3.11 -34.20
CA THR A 586 19.33 -1.78 -33.79
C THR A 586 18.32 -1.07 -32.90
N SER A 587 18.76 -0.12 -32.08
CA SER A 587 17.87 0.66 -31.23
C SER A 587 17.99 2.16 -31.53
N PRO A 588 16.90 2.84 -31.92
CA PRO A 588 16.91 4.28 -32.15
C PRO A 588 16.73 5.12 -30.86
N GLY A 589 16.35 4.50 -29.74
CA GLY A 589 16.04 5.23 -28.50
C GLY A 589 15.03 4.49 -27.61
N CYS A 590 14.45 5.24 -26.67
CA CYS A 590 13.48 4.73 -25.72
C CYS A 590 12.52 5.82 -25.20
N ALA A 591 11.34 5.42 -24.73
CA ALA A 591 10.43 6.26 -23.95
C ALA A 591 10.73 6.06 -22.46
N TRP A 592 11.37 7.07 -21.85
CA TRP A 592 11.84 7.06 -20.46
C TRP A 592 11.03 7.95 -19.53
N GLN A 593 10.11 8.76 -20.09
CA GLN A 593 9.53 9.92 -19.43
C GLN A 593 8.76 9.58 -18.15
N ASP A 594 8.09 8.43 -18.13
CA ASP A 594 7.32 7.95 -16.98
C ASP A 594 8.12 7.04 -16.04
N GLY A 595 9.38 6.72 -16.38
CA GLY A 595 10.16 5.74 -15.65
C GLY A 595 9.83 4.31 -16.05
N TYR A 596 9.59 3.44 -15.06
CA TYR A 596 9.41 2.01 -15.28
C TYR A 596 8.09 1.71 -15.99
N VAL A 597 8.18 0.84 -16.99
CA VAL A 597 7.01 0.30 -17.69
C VAL A 597 7.04 -1.21 -17.47
N HIS A 598 5.97 -1.76 -16.89
CA HIS A 598 5.90 -3.17 -16.55
C HIS A 598 5.53 -4.02 -17.77
N ASP A 599 4.45 -3.63 -18.42
CA ASP A 599 3.98 -4.18 -19.69
C ASP A 599 3.46 -3.04 -20.58
N ALA A 600 3.30 -3.28 -21.88
CA ALA A 600 2.66 -2.34 -22.78
C ALA A 600 2.03 -3.03 -24.01
N GLN A 601 1.16 -2.31 -24.71
CA GLN A 601 0.69 -2.70 -26.03
C GLN A 601 0.92 -1.57 -27.03
N CYS A 602 1.76 -1.81 -28.05
CA CYS A 602 2.11 -0.82 -29.08
C CYS A 602 1.43 -1.15 -30.41
N LEU A 603 0.65 -0.22 -30.95
CA LEU A 603 -0.19 -0.41 -32.14
C LEU A 603 -0.18 0.82 -33.04
N ILE A 604 -0.47 0.62 -34.33
CA ILE A 604 -0.86 1.73 -35.20
C ILE A 604 -2.30 2.13 -34.85
N TYR A 605 -2.49 3.39 -34.43
CA TYR A 605 -3.76 3.87 -33.92
C TYR A 605 -4.79 4.07 -35.03
N ARG A 606 -5.99 3.51 -34.80
CA ARG A 606 -7.14 3.53 -35.72
C ARG A 606 -8.46 3.89 -35.03
N GLY A 607 -8.38 4.38 -33.79
CA GLY A 607 -9.55 4.70 -32.98
C GLY A 607 -10.19 6.06 -33.29
N PRO A 608 -11.14 6.49 -32.45
CA PRO A 608 -11.95 7.70 -32.67
C PRO A 608 -11.19 9.02 -32.48
N ASP A 609 -10.03 9.05 -31.81
CA ASP A 609 -9.22 10.26 -31.66
C ASP A 609 -8.47 10.59 -32.95
N THR A 610 -9.15 11.29 -33.85
CA THR A 610 -8.66 11.62 -35.20
C THR A 610 -7.28 12.31 -35.24
N LYS A 611 -6.83 12.93 -34.14
CA LYS A 611 -5.52 13.56 -34.05
C LYS A 611 -4.36 12.57 -34.14
N TYR A 612 -4.58 11.32 -33.72
CA TYR A 612 -3.56 10.29 -33.61
C TYR A 612 -3.73 9.15 -34.63
N VAL A 613 -4.73 9.20 -35.51
CA VAL A 613 -4.94 8.16 -36.55
C VAL A 613 -3.68 8.02 -37.42
N GLY A 614 -3.21 6.77 -37.56
CA GLY A 614 -2.00 6.42 -38.30
C GLY A 614 -0.69 6.61 -37.53
N ARG A 615 -0.73 7.09 -36.28
CA ARG A 615 0.42 7.18 -35.38
C ARG A 615 0.66 5.86 -34.67
N GLU A 616 1.88 5.62 -34.24
CA GLU A 616 2.20 4.45 -33.42
C GLU A 616 2.08 4.81 -31.93
N ILE A 617 1.08 4.24 -31.28
CA ILE A 617 0.70 4.52 -29.89
C ILE A 617 1.01 3.30 -29.03
N CYS A 618 1.64 3.52 -27.87
CA CYS A 618 1.81 2.49 -26.85
C CYS A 618 0.94 2.79 -25.63
N TYR A 619 0.18 1.79 -25.19
CA TYR A 619 -0.54 1.77 -23.92
C TYR A 619 0.36 1.07 -22.90
N GLY A 620 1.00 1.83 -22.00
CA GLY A 620 1.87 1.31 -20.95
C GLY A 620 1.13 1.12 -19.63
N TYR A 621 1.42 0.02 -18.97
CA TYR A 621 0.89 -0.39 -17.68
C TYR A 621 2.03 -0.25 -16.67
N ASN A 622 2.03 0.84 -15.89
CA ASN A 622 3.23 1.36 -15.24
C ASN A 622 3.13 1.32 -13.71
N GLU A 623 2.69 0.19 -13.15
CA GLU A 623 2.58 -0.06 -11.70
C GLU A 623 1.49 0.79 -10.98
N ASP A 624 1.30 2.04 -11.35
CA ASP A 624 0.34 2.97 -10.71
C ASP A 624 -0.63 3.64 -11.71
N THR A 625 -0.36 3.48 -13.00
CA THR A 625 -1.00 4.26 -14.07
C THR A 625 -1.13 3.50 -15.38
N LEU A 626 -2.18 3.87 -16.12
CA LEU A 626 -2.25 3.73 -17.57
C LEU A 626 -1.60 4.96 -18.21
N THR A 627 -0.48 4.75 -18.89
CA THR A 627 0.24 5.82 -19.60
C THR A 627 0.22 5.58 -21.09
N ILE A 628 -0.28 6.57 -21.83
CA ILE A 628 -0.43 6.50 -23.28
C ILE A 628 0.69 7.32 -23.91
N TYR A 629 1.48 6.68 -24.76
CA TYR A 629 2.63 7.26 -25.43
C TYR A 629 2.38 7.42 -26.93
N ASP A 630 2.77 8.55 -27.51
CA ASP A 630 3.02 8.66 -28.95
C ASP A 630 4.49 8.35 -29.21
N ILE A 631 4.76 7.21 -29.86
CA ILE A 631 6.10 6.73 -30.18
C ILE A 631 6.37 6.78 -31.69
N THR A 632 5.57 7.51 -32.46
CA THR A 632 5.73 7.60 -33.92
C THR A 632 7.13 8.03 -34.31
N ASP A 633 7.65 9.09 -33.68
CA ASP A 633 9.07 9.44 -33.71
C ASP A 633 9.81 8.73 -32.58
N LYS A 634 10.49 7.63 -32.92
CA LYS A 634 11.26 6.80 -31.97
C LYS A 634 12.41 7.56 -31.29
N THR A 635 12.84 8.69 -31.84
CA THR A 635 13.91 9.53 -31.26
C THR A 635 13.36 10.58 -30.30
N LYS A 636 12.06 10.88 -30.38
CA LYS A 636 11.37 11.87 -29.56
C LYS A 636 9.96 11.39 -29.20
N PRO A 637 9.84 10.28 -28.45
CA PRO A 637 8.54 9.85 -27.96
C PRO A 637 7.93 10.93 -27.06
N THR A 638 6.62 10.94 -26.89
CA THR A 638 5.92 11.86 -25.97
C THR A 638 4.83 11.13 -25.21
N ILE A 639 4.57 11.54 -23.96
CA ILE A 639 3.40 11.08 -23.20
C ILE A 639 2.20 11.91 -23.64
N ILE A 640 1.13 11.24 -24.06
CA ILE A 640 -0.17 11.86 -24.35
C ILE A 640 -0.94 12.05 -23.04
N SER A 641 -1.01 11.01 -22.21
CA SER A 641 -1.66 11.04 -20.90
C SER A 641 -1.01 10.06 -19.94
N ARG A 642 -1.08 10.37 -18.65
CA ARG A 642 -0.75 9.48 -17.53
C ARG A 642 -1.93 9.51 -16.57
N THR A 643 -2.61 8.38 -16.40
CA THR A 643 -3.90 8.33 -15.69
C THR A 643 -3.91 7.20 -14.68
N SER A 644 -4.15 7.52 -13.41
CA SER A 644 -4.33 6.54 -12.33
C SER A 644 -5.82 6.30 -12.08
N TYR A 645 -6.15 5.39 -11.16
CA TYR A 645 -7.51 4.99 -10.80
C TYR A 645 -7.61 4.69 -9.29
N GLU A 646 -8.84 4.65 -8.79
CA GLU A 646 -9.10 4.32 -7.39
C GLU A 646 -8.74 2.85 -7.13
N GLY A 647 -7.91 2.60 -6.11
CA GLY A 647 -7.45 1.24 -5.77
C GLY A 647 -6.17 0.79 -6.48
N ALA A 648 -5.54 1.64 -7.32
CA ALA A 648 -4.30 1.29 -8.02
C ALA A 648 -3.22 0.79 -7.05
N SER A 649 -2.78 -0.45 -7.28
CA SER A 649 -1.87 -1.20 -6.40
C SER A 649 -0.67 -1.73 -7.17
N TYR A 650 -0.89 -2.29 -8.36
CA TYR A 650 0.13 -2.71 -9.31
C TYR A 650 -0.46 -2.89 -10.72
N THR A 651 -0.65 -1.77 -11.44
CA THR A 651 -1.09 -1.78 -12.85
C THR A 651 -0.14 -2.63 -13.71
N HIS A 652 -0.56 -3.85 -14.05
CA HIS A 652 0.34 -4.90 -14.54
C HIS A 652 0.18 -5.13 -16.04
N GLN A 653 -1.04 -5.31 -16.54
CA GLN A 653 -1.29 -5.62 -17.95
C GLN A 653 -2.59 -5.02 -18.46
N GLY A 654 -2.73 -5.02 -19.79
CA GLY A 654 -3.98 -4.69 -20.45
C GLY A 654 -3.95 -4.93 -21.95
N TRP A 655 -5.11 -4.77 -22.59
CA TRP A 655 -5.27 -5.04 -24.00
C TRP A 655 -6.42 -4.21 -24.61
N VAL A 656 -6.19 -3.61 -25.78
CA VAL A 656 -7.26 -2.93 -26.53
C VAL A 656 -8.30 -3.94 -27.01
N LEU A 657 -9.58 -3.58 -26.87
CA LEU A 657 -10.70 -4.43 -27.23
C LEU A 657 -10.75 -4.75 -28.72
N ASP A 658 -10.47 -3.74 -29.56
CA ASP A 658 -10.37 -3.89 -31.00
C ASP A 658 -9.15 -3.10 -31.54
N LYS A 659 -8.22 -3.80 -32.18
CA LYS A 659 -7.03 -3.20 -32.79
C LYS A 659 -7.37 -2.31 -34.00
N GLN A 660 -8.51 -2.57 -34.65
CA GLN A 660 -9.01 -1.79 -35.78
C GLN A 660 -9.89 -0.62 -35.35
N TRP A 661 -10.39 -0.61 -34.11
CA TRP A 661 -11.17 0.48 -33.51
C TRP A 661 -10.84 0.65 -32.02
N GLN A 662 -9.78 1.41 -31.74
CA GLN A 662 -9.18 1.55 -30.41
C GLN A 662 -9.94 2.56 -29.54
N GLU A 663 -11.17 2.21 -29.15
CA GLU A 663 -12.02 3.00 -28.25
C GLU A 663 -12.06 2.46 -26.81
N TRP A 664 -11.86 1.15 -26.65
CA TRP A 664 -11.97 0.46 -25.37
C TRP A 664 -10.70 -0.35 -25.08
N LEU A 665 -10.36 -0.44 -23.80
CA LEU A 665 -9.21 -1.19 -23.29
C LEU A 665 -9.60 -1.90 -21.99
N LEU A 666 -9.13 -3.13 -21.83
CA LEU A 666 -9.19 -3.88 -20.58
C LEU A 666 -7.85 -3.80 -19.87
N MET A 667 -7.88 -3.67 -18.55
CA MET A 667 -6.69 -3.55 -17.72
C MET A 667 -6.92 -4.26 -16.40
N ASP A 668 -5.86 -4.84 -15.86
CA ASP A 668 -5.85 -5.62 -14.64
C ASP A 668 -4.76 -5.07 -13.69
N ASP A 669 -4.86 -5.40 -12.41
CA ASP A 669 -3.98 -4.94 -11.34
C ASP A 669 -3.56 -6.13 -10.47
N GLU A 670 -2.32 -6.59 -10.63
CA GLU A 670 -1.84 -7.87 -10.05
C GLU A 670 -1.76 -7.89 -8.51
N TYR A 671 -2.06 -6.77 -7.85
CA TYR A 671 -1.83 -6.65 -6.42
C TYR A 671 -2.98 -5.99 -5.65
N ASP A 672 -4.07 -5.63 -6.33
CA ASP A 672 -5.22 -5.03 -5.67
C ASP A 672 -6.01 -6.07 -4.84
N GLU A 673 -6.03 -7.35 -5.20
CA GLU A 673 -6.66 -8.40 -4.40
C GLU A 673 -5.86 -8.67 -3.13
N VAL A 674 -4.52 -8.73 -3.23
CA VAL A 674 -3.62 -8.94 -2.09
C VAL A 674 -3.70 -7.79 -1.07
N LEU A 675 -3.93 -6.56 -1.54
CA LEU A 675 -4.12 -5.39 -0.68
C LEU A 675 -5.58 -5.15 -0.28
N GLU A 676 -6.52 -5.96 -0.79
CA GLU A 676 -7.96 -5.74 -0.65
C GLU A 676 -8.34 -4.28 -1.03
N ALA A 677 -7.73 -3.77 -2.10
CA ALA A 677 -7.78 -2.36 -2.49
C ALA A 677 -8.95 -2.07 -3.45
N GLY A 678 -9.62 -0.94 -3.23
CA GLY A 678 -10.66 -0.44 -4.12
C GLY A 678 -11.76 -1.47 -4.41
N LEU A 679 -11.93 -1.82 -5.68
CA LEU A 679 -12.96 -2.77 -6.11
C LEU A 679 -12.62 -4.23 -5.76
N ALA A 680 -11.36 -4.53 -5.44
CA ALA A 680 -10.87 -5.84 -5.08
C ALA A 680 -10.93 -6.11 -3.56
N GLU A 681 -11.63 -5.27 -2.77
CA GLU A 681 -11.80 -5.45 -1.31
C GLU A 681 -12.36 -6.82 -0.88
N SER A 682 -12.98 -7.56 -1.81
CA SER A 682 -13.51 -8.91 -1.56
C SER A 682 -12.55 -10.04 -1.93
N GLY A 683 -11.30 -9.73 -2.34
CA GLY A 683 -10.30 -10.70 -2.82
C GLY A 683 -10.62 -11.33 -4.18
N ASN A 684 -11.61 -10.79 -4.90
CA ASN A 684 -11.95 -11.27 -6.24
C ASN A 684 -11.19 -10.47 -7.30
N SER A 685 -10.67 -11.15 -8.33
CA SER A 685 -9.97 -10.47 -9.41
C SER A 685 -10.85 -9.48 -10.16
N ILE A 686 -10.28 -8.31 -10.49
CA ILE A 686 -10.98 -7.19 -11.10
C ILE A 686 -10.37 -6.82 -12.45
N THR A 687 -11.15 -6.99 -13.52
CA THR A 687 -10.78 -6.44 -14.83
C THR A 687 -11.44 -5.08 -15.04
N TYR A 688 -10.62 -4.03 -15.06
CA TYR A 688 -11.03 -2.65 -15.27
C TYR A 688 -11.33 -2.38 -16.75
N ILE A 689 -12.42 -1.66 -17.01
CA ILE A 689 -12.85 -1.27 -18.35
C ILE A 689 -12.58 0.22 -18.56
N TRP A 690 -11.77 0.53 -19.58
CA TRP A 690 -11.33 1.88 -19.90
C TRP A 690 -11.88 2.34 -21.24
N ASN A 691 -12.50 3.52 -21.25
CA ASN A 691 -12.74 4.28 -22.47
C ASN A 691 -11.50 5.11 -22.80
N ILE A 692 -10.93 4.84 -23.97
CA ILE A 692 -9.74 5.52 -24.51
C ILE A 692 -10.09 6.29 -25.80
N ALA A 693 -11.35 6.74 -25.93
CA ALA A 693 -11.80 7.48 -27.11
C ALA A 693 -11.11 8.85 -27.28
N ASP A 694 -10.76 9.48 -26.15
CA ASP A 694 -9.87 10.65 -26.06
C ASP A 694 -8.57 10.19 -25.42
N LEU A 695 -7.50 10.05 -26.20
CA LEU A 695 -6.22 9.54 -25.71
C LEU A 695 -5.57 10.48 -24.70
N SER A 696 -5.96 11.75 -24.64
CA SER A 696 -5.44 12.71 -23.65
C SER A 696 -6.13 12.61 -22.30
N LYS A 697 -7.28 11.94 -22.23
CA LYS A 697 -8.12 11.81 -21.03
C LYS A 697 -8.83 10.46 -21.00
N PRO A 698 -8.09 9.34 -20.95
CA PRO A 698 -8.70 8.03 -20.80
C PRO A 698 -9.49 7.97 -19.48
N ARG A 699 -10.56 7.20 -19.44
CA ARG A 699 -11.45 7.10 -18.27
C ARG A 699 -11.79 5.66 -17.98
N GLN A 700 -11.64 5.24 -16.73
CA GLN A 700 -12.25 4.03 -16.25
C GLN A 700 -13.79 4.23 -16.22
N THR A 701 -14.53 3.39 -16.93
CA THR A 701 -16.00 3.49 -17.04
C THR A 701 -16.74 2.35 -16.32
N GLY A 702 -16.04 1.25 -16.05
CA GLY A 702 -16.64 0.04 -15.49
C GLY A 702 -15.61 -0.98 -15.07
N TYR A 703 -16.09 -2.16 -14.71
CA TYR A 703 -15.26 -3.31 -14.33
C TYR A 703 -16.04 -4.62 -14.50
N PHE A 704 -15.31 -5.71 -14.60
CA PHE A 704 -15.82 -7.06 -14.40
C PHE A 704 -15.19 -7.63 -13.12
N ARG A 705 -16.02 -8.19 -12.23
CA ARG A 705 -15.56 -8.89 -11.03
C ARG A 705 -15.68 -10.39 -11.26
N SER A 706 -14.56 -11.09 -11.16
CA SER A 706 -14.53 -12.55 -11.23
C SER A 706 -15.29 -13.16 -10.05
N SER A 707 -15.88 -14.35 -10.25
CA SER A 707 -16.39 -15.14 -9.13
C SER A 707 -15.29 -15.87 -8.36
N ALA A 708 -14.07 -15.92 -8.90
CA ALA A 708 -12.94 -16.57 -8.27
C ALA A 708 -12.16 -15.61 -7.38
N HIS A 709 -11.58 -16.18 -6.33
CA HIS A 709 -10.60 -15.53 -5.47
C HIS A 709 -9.21 -15.92 -5.99
N SER A 710 -8.52 -14.95 -6.58
CA SER A 710 -7.22 -15.15 -7.23
C SER A 710 -6.61 -13.81 -7.60
N ILE A 711 -5.31 -13.82 -7.85
CA ILE A 711 -4.60 -12.69 -8.45
C ILE A 711 -4.72 -12.77 -9.98
N ASP A 712 -5.24 -11.74 -10.63
CA ASP A 712 -5.12 -11.63 -12.09
C ASP A 712 -3.67 -11.36 -12.52
N HIS A 713 -3.27 -11.83 -13.70
CA HIS A 713 -1.86 -11.76 -14.08
C HIS A 713 -1.58 -11.47 -15.56
N ASN A 714 -2.11 -12.26 -16.49
CA ASN A 714 -1.91 -12.01 -17.91
C ASN A 714 -3.21 -12.14 -18.68
N GLN A 715 -3.46 -11.22 -19.61
CA GLN A 715 -4.61 -11.32 -20.50
C GLN A 715 -4.33 -10.86 -21.93
N TYR A 716 -5.13 -11.34 -22.86
CA TYR A 716 -5.19 -10.85 -24.24
C TYR A 716 -6.58 -11.08 -24.84
N ILE A 717 -6.91 -10.28 -25.85
CA ILE A 717 -8.21 -10.33 -26.51
C ILE A 717 -8.08 -10.97 -27.89
N HIS A 718 -8.96 -11.93 -28.16
CA HIS A 718 -9.12 -12.59 -29.45
C HIS A 718 -10.59 -12.95 -29.69
N ASP A 719 -11.10 -12.67 -30.89
CA ASP A 719 -12.46 -13.03 -31.34
C ASP A 719 -13.58 -12.68 -30.34
N GLY A 720 -13.53 -11.47 -29.78
CA GLY A 720 -14.55 -10.95 -28.86
C GLY A 720 -14.50 -11.55 -27.45
N HIS A 721 -13.45 -12.30 -27.12
CA HIS A 721 -13.21 -12.84 -25.80
C HIS A 721 -11.89 -12.31 -25.24
N THR A 722 -11.83 -12.08 -23.93
CA THR A 722 -10.56 -11.98 -23.22
C THR A 722 -10.20 -13.34 -22.61
N TYR A 723 -8.95 -13.74 -22.80
CA TYR A 723 -8.37 -14.95 -22.23
C TYR A 723 -7.42 -14.53 -21.13
N GLN A 724 -7.72 -14.93 -19.91
CA GLN A 724 -6.99 -14.54 -18.71
C GLN A 724 -6.28 -15.75 -18.12
N SER A 725 -5.03 -15.55 -17.76
CA SER A 725 -4.24 -16.46 -16.93
C SER A 725 -4.12 -15.82 -15.56
N ASN A 726 -4.86 -16.35 -14.59
CA ASN A 726 -4.86 -15.89 -13.22
C ASN A 726 -4.13 -16.91 -12.34
N TYR A 727 -3.41 -16.42 -11.35
CA TYR A 727 -2.72 -17.30 -10.41
C TYR A 727 -3.72 -18.09 -9.56
N GLY A 728 -3.39 -19.34 -9.27
CA GLY A 728 -4.31 -20.32 -8.66
C GLY A 728 -5.41 -20.73 -9.65
N SER A 729 -6.35 -19.81 -9.90
CA SER A 729 -7.64 -20.09 -10.54
C SER A 729 -7.58 -20.39 -12.06
N GLY A 730 -6.40 -20.24 -12.68
CA GLY A 730 -6.09 -20.80 -13.98
C GLY A 730 -6.58 -19.99 -15.18
N LEU A 731 -7.02 -20.69 -16.23
CA LEU A 731 -7.51 -20.07 -17.46
C LEU A 731 -8.97 -19.63 -17.27
N ARG A 732 -9.27 -18.36 -17.55
CA ARG A 732 -10.64 -17.82 -17.61
C ARG A 732 -10.92 -17.17 -18.95
N VAL A 733 -12.13 -17.36 -19.47
CA VAL A 733 -12.53 -16.86 -20.79
C VAL A 733 -13.80 -16.03 -20.65
N LEU A 734 -13.70 -14.72 -20.87
CA LEU A 734 -14.82 -13.80 -20.74
C LEU A 734 -15.28 -13.30 -22.11
N ASP A 735 -16.59 -13.30 -22.35
CA ASP A 735 -17.22 -12.62 -23.47
C ASP A 735 -17.36 -11.13 -23.15
N ILE A 736 -16.71 -10.31 -23.97
CA ILE A 736 -16.56 -8.86 -23.76
C ILE A 736 -17.26 -8.03 -24.84
N ARG A 737 -18.04 -8.68 -25.73
CA ARG A 737 -18.70 -8.01 -26.87
C ARG A 737 -19.75 -6.98 -26.45
N SER A 738 -20.23 -7.06 -25.22
CA SER A 738 -21.22 -6.13 -24.66
C SER A 738 -20.63 -4.75 -24.35
N ILE A 739 -19.32 -4.64 -24.11
CA ILE A 739 -18.67 -3.44 -23.59
C ILE A 739 -18.96 -2.16 -24.38
N PRO A 740 -18.90 -2.14 -25.73
CA PRO A 740 -19.22 -0.92 -26.49
C PRO A 740 -20.66 -0.42 -26.27
N SER A 741 -21.60 -1.31 -25.93
CA SER A 741 -23.01 -0.96 -25.66
C SER A 741 -23.34 -0.84 -24.17
N ASP A 742 -22.57 -1.49 -23.30
CA ASP A 742 -22.67 -1.46 -21.84
C ASP A 742 -21.27 -1.29 -21.22
N PRO A 743 -20.77 -0.05 -21.16
CA PRO A 743 -19.40 0.23 -20.73
C PRO A 743 -19.21 0.11 -19.21
N THR A 744 -20.26 -0.26 -18.47
CA THR A 744 -20.19 -0.54 -17.03
C THR A 744 -19.58 -1.92 -16.74
N GLY A 745 -19.62 -2.84 -17.71
CA GLY A 745 -19.19 -4.22 -17.55
C GLY A 745 -20.31 -5.19 -17.15
N GLY A 746 -21.53 -4.71 -16.88
CA GLY A 746 -22.65 -5.56 -16.45
C GLY A 746 -23.06 -6.65 -17.44
N GLY A 747 -22.77 -6.45 -18.73
CA GLY A 747 -22.97 -7.44 -19.79
C GLY A 747 -21.81 -8.40 -20.04
N VAL A 748 -20.67 -8.28 -19.35
CA VAL A 748 -19.52 -9.20 -19.50
C VAL A 748 -19.84 -10.52 -18.81
N LYS A 749 -19.50 -11.65 -19.45
CA LYS A 749 -19.83 -12.98 -18.93
C LYS A 749 -18.66 -13.94 -19.04
N GLU A 750 -18.37 -14.68 -17.98
CA GLU A 750 -17.49 -15.84 -18.06
C GLU A 750 -18.17 -16.95 -18.87
N THR A 751 -17.52 -17.40 -19.93
CA THR A 751 -18.01 -18.41 -20.88
C THR A 751 -17.39 -19.79 -20.67
N GLY A 752 -16.29 -19.83 -19.90
CA GLY A 752 -15.63 -21.05 -19.47
C GLY A 752 -14.39 -20.75 -18.65
N PHE A 753 -13.98 -21.72 -17.84
CA PHE A 753 -12.72 -21.67 -17.10
C PHE A 753 -12.14 -23.08 -16.94
N PHE A 754 -10.84 -23.14 -16.72
CA PHE A 754 -10.13 -24.36 -16.35
C PHE A 754 -9.11 -24.05 -15.27
N ASP A 755 -9.40 -24.51 -14.06
CA ASP A 755 -8.54 -24.37 -12.90
C ASP A 755 -7.38 -25.36 -13.01
N VAL A 756 -6.15 -24.87 -12.93
CA VAL A 756 -4.94 -25.69 -13.06
C VAL A 756 -4.31 -26.05 -11.71
N TYR A 757 -4.87 -25.52 -10.60
CA TYR A 757 -4.31 -25.59 -9.26
C TYR A 757 -5.34 -26.10 -8.23
N PRO A 758 -5.73 -27.38 -8.25
CA PRO A 758 -6.77 -27.91 -7.34
C PRO A 758 -6.37 -27.97 -5.85
N GLU A 759 -5.17 -27.52 -5.48
CA GLU A 759 -4.70 -27.55 -4.09
C GLU A 759 -5.32 -26.50 -3.18
N ASP A 760 -5.81 -25.38 -3.72
CA ASP A 760 -6.49 -24.31 -2.97
C ASP A 760 -8.02 -24.38 -3.10
N ASP A 761 -8.55 -25.31 -3.89
CA ASP A 761 -9.99 -25.48 -4.09
C ASP A 761 -10.81 -25.65 -2.79
N ASN A 762 -10.20 -26.21 -1.75
CA ASN A 762 -10.88 -26.46 -0.46
C ASN A 762 -10.84 -25.26 0.51
N GLU A 763 -10.22 -24.16 0.12
CA GLU A 763 -10.17 -22.94 0.93
C GLU A 763 -11.56 -22.26 1.01
N GLU A 764 -11.75 -21.39 2.00
CA GLU A 764 -13.07 -20.83 2.35
C GLU A 764 -13.81 -20.18 1.16
N PHE A 765 -13.06 -19.63 0.20
CA PHE A 765 -13.58 -18.98 -1.00
C PHE A 765 -13.23 -19.74 -2.30
N GLY A 766 -12.67 -20.94 -2.20
CA GLY A 766 -12.34 -21.79 -3.34
C GLY A 766 -11.15 -21.32 -4.17
N GLY A 767 -10.23 -20.56 -3.58
CA GLY A 767 -8.97 -20.07 -4.15
C GLY A 767 -8.18 -19.25 -3.11
N LEU A 768 -6.91 -18.94 -3.40
CA LEU A 768 -6.05 -18.08 -2.58
C LEU A 768 -5.37 -16.99 -3.42
N ASP A 769 -5.10 -15.85 -2.78
CA ASP A 769 -4.28 -14.78 -3.38
C ASP A 769 -2.80 -15.13 -3.25
N ASP A 770 -2.35 -15.97 -4.18
CA ASP A 770 -1.02 -16.54 -4.13
C ASP A 770 -0.41 -16.70 -5.52
N PHE A 771 0.92 -16.71 -5.62
CA PHE A 771 1.65 -16.69 -6.89
C PHE A 771 1.89 -18.12 -7.41
N VAL A 772 0.82 -18.84 -7.77
CA VAL A 772 0.86 -20.27 -8.17
C VAL A 772 0.07 -20.54 -9.44
N GLY A 773 0.20 -21.73 -10.04
CA GLY A 773 -0.66 -22.13 -11.15
C GLY A 773 -0.31 -21.44 -12.46
N SER A 774 -1.27 -20.82 -13.14
CA SER A 774 -1.10 -20.31 -14.52
C SER A 774 -0.27 -19.03 -14.57
N TRP A 775 0.78 -19.01 -15.39
CA TRP A 775 1.48 -17.77 -15.76
C TRP A 775 0.95 -17.18 -17.07
N SER A 776 0.72 -18.04 -18.06
CA SER A 776 0.32 -17.62 -19.40
C SER A 776 -0.56 -18.65 -20.09
N SER A 777 -1.27 -18.20 -21.11
CA SER A 777 -2.04 -19.04 -22.01
C SER A 777 -1.98 -18.53 -23.45
N TYR A 778 -2.34 -19.40 -24.41
CA TYR A 778 -2.40 -19.06 -25.83
C TYR A 778 -3.56 -19.78 -26.53
N ALA A 779 -4.51 -19.01 -27.05
CA ALA A 779 -5.79 -19.47 -27.62
C ALA A 779 -6.00 -19.10 -29.09
N LEU A 780 -5.00 -18.54 -29.77
CA LEU A 780 -5.13 -18.02 -31.15
C LEU A 780 -5.02 -19.11 -32.23
N PHE A 781 -5.05 -20.39 -31.84
CA PHE A 781 -4.97 -21.51 -32.75
C PHE A 781 -6.31 -21.75 -33.46
N LYS A 782 -6.24 -22.03 -34.77
CA LYS A 782 -7.44 -22.32 -35.59
C LYS A 782 -8.10 -23.62 -35.19
N SER A 783 -7.35 -24.55 -34.60
CA SER A 783 -7.89 -25.78 -34.02
C SER A 783 -8.83 -25.52 -32.83
N GLY A 784 -8.78 -24.32 -32.23
CA GLY A 784 -9.46 -23.98 -30.98
C GLY A 784 -8.82 -24.58 -29.73
N PHE A 785 -7.65 -25.21 -29.84
CA PHE A 785 -6.88 -25.61 -28.67
C PHE A 785 -6.29 -24.38 -27.97
N ILE A 786 -6.27 -24.45 -26.65
CA ILE A 786 -5.68 -23.44 -25.78
C ILE A 786 -4.55 -24.11 -25.03
N PHE A 787 -3.35 -23.54 -25.13
CA PHE A 787 -2.21 -23.95 -24.32
C PHE A 787 -2.16 -23.12 -23.05
N VAL A 788 -1.95 -23.73 -21.89
CA VAL A 788 -1.78 -23.05 -20.60
C VAL A 788 -0.46 -23.49 -20.00
N ASN A 789 0.44 -22.54 -19.74
CA ASN A 789 1.72 -22.80 -19.08
C ASN A 789 1.63 -22.39 -17.62
N THR A 790 2.12 -23.27 -16.75
CA THR A 790 2.09 -23.07 -15.29
C THR A 790 3.48 -22.83 -14.72
N ILE A 791 3.53 -22.24 -13.53
CA ILE A 791 4.78 -21.99 -12.80
C ILE A 791 5.44 -23.31 -12.41
N GLU A 792 4.72 -24.17 -11.69
CA GLU A 792 5.32 -25.34 -11.03
C GLU A 792 5.07 -26.69 -11.74
N ARG A 793 3.98 -26.85 -12.49
CA ARG A 793 3.55 -28.17 -12.99
C ARG A 793 4.11 -28.49 -14.36
N GLY A 794 3.79 -27.66 -15.34
CA GLY A 794 4.01 -27.94 -16.76
C GLY A 794 3.03 -27.25 -17.70
N GLY A 795 2.89 -27.82 -18.90
CA GLY A 795 1.99 -27.33 -19.94
C GLY A 795 0.71 -28.17 -20.05
N PHE A 796 -0.43 -27.49 -20.14
CA PHE A 796 -1.75 -28.07 -20.37
C PHE A 796 -2.23 -27.71 -21.77
N VAL A 797 -2.89 -28.64 -22.45
CA VAL A 797 -3.71 -28.37 -23.64
C VAL A 797 -5.16 -28.58 -23.25
N VAL A 798 -5.95 -27.53 -23.36
CA VAL A 798 -7.38 -27.52 -23.06
C VAL A 798 -8.15 -27.00 -24.27
N LYS A 799 -9.47 -27.21 -24.28
CA LYS A 799 -10.34 -26.72 -25.36
C LYS A 799 -11.75 -26.50 -24.85
N MET A 800 -12.39 -25.43 -25.31
CA MET A 800 -13.80 -25.19 -25.03
C MET A 800 -14.63 -26.41 -25.44
N ALA A 801 -15.52 -26.87 -24.55
CA ALA A 801 -16.41 -27.99 -24.83
C ALA A 801 -17.38 -27.58 -25.95
N SER A 802 -17.55 -28.49 -26.90
CA SER A 802 -18.38 -28.31 -28.10
C SER A 802 -19.83 -28.70 -27.87
#